data_AF-A0A914WWT0-F1
#
_entry.id   AF-A0A914WWT0-F1
#
_cell.length_a   1.000
_cell.length_b   1.000
_cell.length_c   1.000
_cell.angle_alpha   90.00
_cell.angle_beta   90.00
_cell.angle_gamma   90.00
#
_symmetry.space_group_name_H-M   'P 1'
#
loop_
_entity.id
_entity.type
_entity.pdbx_description
1 polymer ?
#
loop_
_entity_poly.entity_id
_entity_poly.type
_entity_poly.pdbx_seq_one_letter_code
_entity_poly.pdbx_strand_id
1 'polypeptide(L)'
;MKISGIVVLLLLLPSAMAVCNCTQGVKGLDLVLIVDVDSASLAKPFGGRNPLDYAKAFLTQLLFNNGMTISPDPVVGIRVAVFGVNATQAIPTKATLLSPSLPNNPTTVRNAINSLTPDGSDLPTVDIDAGFLAAENLFNKPDYGMRQNIPNVIITISSSTLSSAAIYDASVLQQRYGVTMISIAVNLAGPQLDYTNISSPHAAFTVNSLDPNGFDPLMNPILGLMCIAEGYCNSGNSTAFPPTTQPPRPPNQDAKCHNGSEAWPKLWLDVVLLIDKSAAQTKVNFDAMILQIEEIWATNSGGPIVSQATARTRVGVVAFDTQATVVADLTQLKTNDDLTNALNGITQTSATTVDGSNALQAAGSLFGQNVAGDRPNAPNVIIIYSADWAGNDACQISASILENTVVVAVKFKNRNQASPTIPSCVYSPGEIYDASNPNLDVTLLESLAFANCFCIGQNMPGNHGKSLQQKTSRVDHQVWYQLWLPQADNNYYLRDKWGECVLITPASSNHDTAAQACHDDGNFLPNEFNMIKHQFVMNIAATVQMISQWIGLQYDPVARQWFWDDFNRVTGQYAQRPANPGDYVYWNPNQPDTTGNKNCVRETPSLNGPGFKWSSVQCNGFQDQYHSRFLCQTIACDAFNYCSNY
;
A
#
# COMPACT_ATOMS: atom_id res chain seq x y z
N MET A 1 37.76 9.09 -42.16
CA MET A 1 36.81 10.00 -41.46
C MET A 1 35.54 9.22 -41.17
N LYS A 2 35.33 8.78 -39.93
CA LYS A 2 34.07 8.17 -39.48
C LYS A 2 33.40 9.18 -38.54
N ILE A 3 32.27 9.71 -38.95
CA ILE A 3 31.39 10.52 -38.10
C ILE A 3 30.50 9.53 -37.37
N SER A 4 30.74 9.35 -36.08
CA SER A 4 29.86 8.59 -35.18
C SER A 4 28.67 9.49 -34.83
N GLY A 5 27.50 9.15 -35.34
CA GLY A 5 26.23 9.80 -35.00
C GLY A 5 25.76 9.39 -33.62
N ILE A 6 25.43 10.39 -32.80
CA ILE A 6 24.73 10.27 -31.52
C ILE A 6 23.30 9.78 -31.83
N VAL A 7 22.94 8.60 -31.32
CA VAL A 7 21.53 8.14 -31.29
C VAL A 7 20.98 8.50 -29.91
N VAL A 8 20.24 9.60 -29.83
CA VAL A 8 19.39 9.89 -28.67
C VAL A 8 18.11 9.08 -28.85
N LEU A 9 17.94 8.02 -28.05
CA LEU A 9 16.67 7.31 -27.96
C LEU A 9 15.73 8.14 -27.07
N LEU A 10 15.09 9.16 -27.65
CA LEU A 10 13.93 9.82 -27.05
C LEU A 10 12.76 8.82 -27.09
N LEU A 11 12.45 8.22 -25.95
CA LEU A 11 11.11 7.68 -25.74
C LEU A 11 10.14 8.86 -25.85
N LEU A 12 9.30 8.82 -26.90
CA LEU A 12 8.26 9.81 -27.15
C LEU A 12 7.28 9.81 -25.97
N LEU A 13 7.44 10.77 -25.05
CA LEU A 13 6.37 11.16 -24.14
C LEU A 13 5.20 11.67 -24.99
N PRO A 14 3.95 11.20 -24.75
CA PRO A 14 2.79 11.78 -25.41
C PRO A 14 2.69 13.26 -25.02
N SER A 15 2.70 14.12 -26.03
CA SER A 15 2.74 15.58 -25.98
C SER A 15 1.43 16.22 -25.55
N ALA A 16 0.89 15.80 -24.40
CA ALA A 16 -0.29 16.40 -23.78
C ALA A 16 -0.26 16.30 -22.24
N MET A 17 0.86 16.67 -21.60
CA MET A 17 0.75 17.21 -20.25
C MET A 17 0.23 18.64 -20.39
N ALA A 18 -0.97 18.91 -19.89
CA ALA A 18 -1.41 20.28 -19.66
C ALA A 18 -0.32 20.95 -18.82
N VAL A 19 0.31 21.99 -19.38
CA VAL A 19 1.37 22.73 -18.69
C VAL A 19 0.72 23.37 -17.46
N CYS A 20 0.85 22.76 -16.28
CA CYS A 20 0.52 23.43 -15.02
C CYS A 20 1.42 24.66 -14.96
N ASN A 21 0.83 25.83 -15.19
CA ASN A 21 1.58 27.07 -15.29
C ASN A 21 1.87 27.59 -13.87
N CYS A 22 3.00 27.17 -13.31
CA CYS A 22 3.45 27.55 -11.95
C CYS A 22 3.94 29.01 -11.87
N THR A 23 3.29 29.96 -12.54
CA THR A 23 3.70 31.37 -12.60
C THR A 23 3.70 32.07 -11.25
N GLN A 24 2.98 31.52 -10.27
CA GLN A 24 2.89 32.05 -8.91
C GLN A 24 3.99 31.53 -7.96
N GLY A 25 4.82 30.58 -8.42
CA GLY A 25 5.80 29.85 -7.60
C GLY A 25 5.14 28.83 -6.67
N VAL A 26 5.90 27.80 -6.31
CA VAL A 26 5.52 26.78 -5.31
C VAL A 26 5.53 27.44 -3.92
N LYS A 27 4.45 27.30 -3.14
CA LYS A 27 4.24 27.90 -1.81
C LYS A 27 3.61 26.90 -0.84
N GLY A 28 4.29 26.68 0.29
CA GLY A 28 3.82 25.79 1.34
C GLY A 28 4.09 24.33 1.01
N LEU A 29 5.37 23.94 1.03
CA LEU A 29 5.86 22.57 0.80
C LEU A 29 6.95 22.22 1.82
N ASP A 30 6.97 20.98 2.29
CA ASP A 30 8.11 20.41 3.00
C ASP A 30 8.94 19.56 2.03
N LEU A 31 10.17 19.99 1.77
CA LEU A 31 11.06 19.41 0.77
C LEU A 31 12.29 18.79 1.43
N VAL A 32 12.58 17.54 1.09
CA VAL A 32 13.80 16.85 1.52
C VAL A 32 14.62 16.48 0.30
N LEU A 33 15.90 16.85 0.30
CA LEU A 33 16.86 16.53 -0.74
C LEU A 33 17.79 15.42 -0.25
N ILE A 34 17.83 14.31 -0.96
CA ILE A 34 18.74 13.19 -0.71
C ILE A 34 19.70 13.12 -1.88
N VAL A 35 20.96 13.46 -1.65
CA VAL A 35 21.96 13.57 -2.70
C VAL A 35 23.09 12.59 -2.41
N ASP A 36 23.32 11.70 -3.35
CA ASP A 36 24.50 10.84 -3.38
C ASP A 36 25.77 11.70 -3.40
N VAL A 37 26.67 11.47 -2.44
CA VAL A 37 27.97 12.14 -2.32
C VAL A 37 29.13 11.16 -2.41
N ASP A 38 28.86 9.92 -2.79
CA ASP A 38 29.91 8.91 -2.89
C ASP A 38 30.88 9.20 -4.04
N SER A 39 32.17 9.07 -3.74
CA SER A 39 33.21 9.52 -4.67
C SER A 39 33.44 8.57 -5.86
N ALA A 40 33.13 7.28 -5.72
CA ALA A 40 33.20 6.33 -6.83
C ALA A 40 32.11 6.59 -7.89
N SER A 41 30.96 7.08 -7.42
CA SER A 41 29.71 7.13 -8.16
C SER A 41 29.42 8.53 -8.74
N LEU A 42 29.78 9.62 -8.05
CA LEU A 42 29.60 10.99 -8.52
C LEU A 42 30.85 11.86 -8.54
N ALA A 43 32.05 11.38 -8.17
CA ALA A 43 33.25 12.25 -8.12
C ALA A 43 34.29 12.03 -9.22
N LYS A 44 34.11 11.06 -10.13
CA LYS A 44 35.06 10.89 -11.26
C LYS A 44 34.86 12.03 -12.27
N PRO A 45 35.87 12.91 -12.45
CA PRO A 45 35.70 14.08 -13.30
C PRO A 45 35.64 13.67 -14.77
N PHE A 46 34.48 13.83 -15.41
CA PHE A 46 34.37 13.79 -16.86
C PHE A 46 34.59 15.21 -17.38
N GLY A 47 35.70 15.46 -18.08
CA GLY A 47 36.03 16.81 -18.56
C GLY A 47 36.50 17.79 -17.47
N GLY A 48 36.98 17.30 -16.32
CA GLY A 48 37.61 18.12 -15.28
C GLY A 48 36.67 18.78 -14.26
N ARG A 49 35.37 18.47 -14.28
CA ARG A 49 34.40 18.90 -13.24
C ARG A 49 33.72 17.71 -12.59
N ASN A 50 33.34 17.88 -11.32
CA ASN A 50 32.74 16.84 -10.50
C ASN A 50 31.21 16.79 -10.75
N PRO A 51 30.61 15.64 -11.09
CA PRO A 51 29.16 15.46 -11.22
C PRO A 51 28.32 16.02 -10.07
N LEU A 52 28.81 15.94 -8.84
CA LEU A 52 28.16 16.53 -7.67
C LEU A 52 28.00 18.06 -7.81
N ASP A 53 28.92 18.75 -8.48
CA ASP A 53 28.80 20.20 -8.73
C ASP A 53 27.65 20.52 -9.69
N TYR A 54 27.33 19.63 -10.64
CA TYR A 54 26.17 19.78 -11.50
C TYR A 54 24.86 19.54 -10.74
N ALA A 55 24.81 18.51 -9.88
CA ALA A 55 23.65 18.27 -9.01
C ALA A 55 23.40 19.48 -8.08
N LYS A 56 24.46 20.05 -7.48
CA LYS A 56 24.36 21.28 -6.67
C LYS A 56 23.86 22.48 -7.47
N ALA A 57 24.39 22.68 -8.68
CA ALA A 57 23.97 23.77 -9.55
C ALA A 57 22.50 23.63 -9.94
N PHE A 58 22.07 22.42 -10.32
CA PHE A 58 20.69 22.10 -10.62
C PHE A 58 19.75 22.36 -9.43
N LEU A 59 20.05 21.84 -8.24
CA LEU A 59 19.24 22.06 -7.04
C LEU A 59 19.18 23.54 -6.65
N THR A 60 20.29 24.27 -6.81
CA THR A 60 20.34 25.71 -6.58
C THR A 60 19.46 26.45 -7.59
N GLN A 61 19.52 26.10 -8.87
CA GLN A 61 18.68 26.70 -9.89
C GLN A 61 17.21 26.39 -9.65
N LEU A 62 16.88 25.12 -9.35
CA LEU A 62 15.55 24.66 -9.01
C LEU A 62 14.97 25.55 -7.92
N LEU A 63 15.61 25.59 -6.74
CA LEU A 63 15.14 26.28 -5.54
C LEU A 63 15.14 27.80 -5.59
N PHE A 64 16.07 28.44 -6.30
CA PHE A 64 16.27 29.89 -6.16
C PHE A 64 15.89 30.69 -7.41
N ASN A 65 15.83 30.06 -8.59
CA ASN A 65 15.60 30.78 -9.84
C ASN A 65 14.18 30.62 -10.38
N ASN A 66 13.32 29.83 -9.71
CA ASN A 66 11.97 29.51 -10.18
C ASN A 66 10.85 30.01 -9.25
N GLY A 67 11.08 31.11 -8.52
CA GLY A 67 10.05 31.76 -7.70
C GLY A 67 9.63 31.00 -6.43
N MET A 68 10.40 29.99 -6.02
CA MET A 68 10.18 29.28 -4.76
C MET A 68 10.51 30.17 -3.56
N THR A 69 9.59 30.23 -2.59
CA THR A 69 9.75 31.05 -1.39
C THR A 69 10.21 30.19 -0.22
N ILE A 70 11.52 30.03 -0.07
CA ILE A 70 12.10 29.36 1.10
C ILE A 70 11.98 30.28 2.32
N SER A 71 11.22 29.84 3.31
CA SER A 71 10.94 30.61 4.52
C SER A 71 10.58 29.65 5.66
N PRO A 72 10.92 29.99 6.92
CA PRO A 72 10.44 29.25 8.08
C PRO A 72 8.94 29.48 8.36
N ASP A 73 8.28 30.36 7.60
CA ASP A 73 6.85 30.63 7.74
C ASP A 73 6.03 29.33 7.61
N PRO A 74 5.27 28.94 8.64
CA PRO A 74 4.57 27.68 8.68
C PRO A 74 3.42 27.60 7.66
N VAL A 75 2.93 28.72 7.12
CA VAL A 75 1.76 28.75 6.23
C VAL A 75 2.17 28.85 4.76
N VAL A 76 3.18 29.65 4.43
CA VAL A 76 3.52 29.96 3.04
C VAL A 76 4.94 29.60 2.62
N GLY A 77 5.82 29.30 3.57
CA GLY A 77 7.22 28.98 3.31
C GLY A 77 7.44 27.55 2.83
N ILE A 78 8.40 27.36 1.92
CA ILE A 78 9.00 26.05 1.65
C ILE A 78 10.05 25.79 2.71
N ARG A 79 9.94 24.65 3.41
CA ARG A 79 10.98 24.19 4.33
C ARG A 79 11.84 23.15 3.62
N VAL A 80 13.15 23.38 3.54
CA VAL A 80 14.07 22.43 2.87
C VAL A 80 14.98 21.74 3.89
N ALA A 81 15.15 20.43 3.77
CA ALA A 81 16.22 19.67 4.42
C ALA A 81 17.12 19.02 3.37
N VAL A 82 18.43 18.92 3.67
CA VAL A 82 19.43 18.40 2.73
C VAL A 82 20.28 17.33 3.41
N PHE A 83 20.33 16.15 2.81
CA PHE A 83 21.13 15.00 3.21
C PHE A 83 22.12 14.64 2.10
N GLY A 84 23.40 14.53 2.45
CA GLY A 84 24.36 13.81 1.62
C GLY A 84 24.35 12.34 2.04
N VAL A 85 24.28 11.39 1.11
CA VAL A 85 24.33 9.95 1.43
C VAL A 85 25.56 9.30 0.81
N ASN A 86 26.20 8.42 1.56
CA ASN A 86 27.33 7.64 1.09
C ASN A 86 27.14 6.14 1.36
N ALA A 87 28.18 5.33 1.21
CA ALA A 87 28.13 3.89 1.37
C ALA A 87 27.80 3.37 2.79
N THR A 88 27.82 4.23 3.81
CA THR A 88 27.76 3.80 5.22
C THR A 88 26.75 4.55 6.07
N GLN A 89 26.33 5.74 5.65
CA GLN A 89 25.44 6.59 6.43
C GLN A 89 24.87 7.75 5.59
N ALA A 90 23.76 8.29 6.08
CA ALA A 90 23.34 9.64 5.76
C ALA A 90 24.19 10.63 6.57
N ILE A 91 24.85 11.55 5.86
CA ILE A 91 25.60 12.66 6.42
C ILE A 91 24.67 13.88 6.41
N PRO A 92 24.06 14.24 7.56
CA PRO A 92 23.33 15.49 7.66
C PRO A 92 24.30 16.66 7.43
N THR A 93 23.94 17.57 6.52
CA THR A 93 24.64 18.86 6.39
C THR A 93 24.30 19.75 7.59
N LYS A 94 25.06 20.83 7.85
CA LYS A 94 24.81 21.71 9.02
C LYS A 94 23.41 22.38 9.04
N ALA A 95 22.58 22.22 8.00
CA ALA A 95 21.22 22.75 7.90
C ALA A 95 20.10 21.69 8.02
N THR A 96 20.41 20.48 8.49
CA THR A 96 19.50 19.33 8.43
C THR A 96 18.50 19.27 9.58
N LEU A 97 17.61 20.26 9.70
CA LEU A 97 16.36 20.08 10.43
C LEU A 97 15.30 21.00 9.79
N LEU A 98 14.12 20.44 9.45
CA LEU A 98 12.88 21.18 9.16
C LEU A 98 12.34 21.90 10.42
N SER A 99 13.24 22.36 11.28
CA SER A 99 12.92 23.01 12.54
C SER A 99 12.50 24.46 12.29
N PRO A 100 11.36 24.94 12.85
CA PRO A 100 11.01 26.36 12.87
C PRO A 100 12.04 27.22 13.61
N SER A 101 12.88 26.60 14.45
CA SER A 101 13.88 27.30 15.27
C SER A 101 15.24 27.48 14.58
N LEU A 102 15.47 26.80 13.44
CA LEU A 102 16.68 26.95 12.66
C LEU A 102 16.42 27.88 11.46
N PRO A 103 17.41 28.66 11.01
CA PRO A 103 17.21 29.62 9.93
C PRO A 103 16.99 28.89 8.60
N ASN A 104 15.74 28.57 8.26
CA ASN A 104 15.34 28.04 6.94
C ASN A 104 15.16 29.20 5.95
N ASN A 105 16.24 29.92 5.70
CA ASN A 105 16.29 31.02 4.75
C ASN A 105 17.10 30.62 3.50
N PRO A 106 16.94 31.35 2.38
CA PRO A 106 17.61 31.00 1.13
C PRO A 106 19.12 30.83 1.23
N THR A 107 19.79 31.66 2.04
CA THR A 107 21.25 31.60 2.22
C THR A 107 21.68 30.33 2.95
N THR A 108 20.96 29.92 4.00
CA THR A 108 21.27 28.68 4.74
C THR A 108 21.10 27.46 3.86
N VAL A 109 20.00 27.36 3.11
CA VAL A 109 19.74 26.21 2.21
C VAL A 109 20.79 26.15 1.10
N ARG A 110 21.15 27.30 0.50
CA ARG A 110 22.22 27.38 -0.49
C ARG A 110 23.57 26.93 0.07
N ASN A 111 23.90 27.35 1.28
CA ASN A 111 25.13 26.92 1.96
C ASN A 111 25.12 25.43 2.27
N ALA A 112 23.98 24.85 2.61
CA ALA A 112 23.81 23.42 2.85
C ALA A 112 24.09 22.60 1.58
N ILE A 113 23.48 22.98 0.45
CA ILE A 113 23.73 22.36 -0.86
C ILE A 113 25.21 22.48 -1.25
N ASN A 114 25.78 23.68 -1.10
CA ASN A 114 27.20 23.90 -1.42
C ASN A 114 28.15 23.13 -0.50
N SER A 115 27.72 22.80 0.72
CA SER A 115 28.52 22.04 1.69
C SER A 115 28.55 20.53 1.42
N LEU A 116 27.74 20.01 0.49
CA LEU A 116 27.86 18.62 0.05
C LEU A 116 29.27 18.43 -0.55
N THR A 117 30.08 17.56 0.04
CA THR A 117 31.41 17.24 -0.47
C THR A 117 31.49 15.76 -0.76
N PRO A 118 32.23 15.34 -1.81
CA PRO A 118 32.51 13.93 -2.00
C PRO A 118 33.15 13.37 -0.74
N ASP A 119 32.72 12.21 -0.29
CA ASP A 119 33.19 11.61 0.96
C ASP A 119 34.58 10.95 0.85
N GLY A 120 35.09 10.82 -0.38
CA GLY A 120 36.38 10.20 -0.68
C GLY A 120 36.39 8.68 -0.52
N SER A 121 35.21 8.05 -0.32
CA SER A 121 35.09 6.61 -0.26
C SER A 121 35.02 6.03 -1.68
N ASP A 122 35.87 5.05 -1.98
CA ASP A 122 35.86 4.31 -3.25
C ASP A 122 34.90 3.11 -3.19
N LEU A 123 33.90 3.13 -2.30
CA LEU A 123 32.98 2.01 -2.13
C LEU A 123 31.95 2.00 -3.27
N PRO A 124 31.67 0.83 -3.87
CA PRO A 124 30.87 0.74 -5.10
C PRO A 124 29.35 0.87 -4.88
N THR A 125 28.89 1.13 -3.66
CA THR A 125 27.47 1.09 -3.27
C THR A 125 27.13 2.28 -2.40
N VAL A 126 26.03 2.96 -2.69
CA VAL A 126 25.52 4.08 -1.89
C VAL A 126 24.31 3.60 -1.12
N ASP A 127 24.27 3.91 0.17
CA ASP A 127 23.20 3.57 1.09
C ASP A 127 22.12 4.68 1.03
N ILE A 128 21.28 4.60 0.00
CA ILE A 128 20.15 5.54 -0.17
C ILE A 128 19.11 5.32 0.94
N ASP A 129 18.99 4.09 1.46
CA ASP A 129 18.12 3.75 2.59
C ASP A 129 18.42 4.62 3.82
N ALA A 130 19.68 4.86 4.14
CA ALA A 130 20.05 5.75 5.23
C ALA A 130 19.51 7.18 5.03
N GLY A 131 19.40 7.64 3.78
CA GLY A 131 18.77 8.91 3.42
C GLY A 131 17.26 8.91 3.69
N PHE A 132 16.57 7.83 3.32
CA PHE A 132 15.14 7.67 3.56
C PHE A 132 14.82 7.51 5.05
N LEU A 133 15.58 6.70 5.78
CA LEU A 133 15.47 6.58 7.22
C LEU A 133 15.71 7.93 7.92
N ALA A 134 16.65 8.73 7.43
CA ALA A 134 16.88 10.07 7.95
C ALA A 134 15.71 11.03 7.66
N ALA A 135 15.08 10.92 6.48
CA ALA A 135 13.86 11.65 6.14
C ALA A 135 12.67 11.21 7.02
N GLU A 136 12.51 9.91 7.27
CA GLU A 136 11.46 9.39 8.16
C GLU A 136 11.65 9.91 9.59
N ASN A 137 12.86 9.80 10.13
CA ASN A 137 13.20 10.33 11.45
C ASN A 137 12.95 11.84 11.54
N LEU A 138 13.07 12.56 10.43
CA LEU A 138 12.76 13.97 10.37
C LEU A 138 11.25 14.22 10.42
N PHE A 139 10.47 13.47 9.64
CA PHE A 139 9.01 13.59 9.59
C PHE A 139 8.33 13.15 10.89
N ASN A 140 8.90 12.20 11.62
CA ASN A 140 8.39 11.69 12.90
C ASN A 140 8.62 12.61 14.10
N LYS A 141 9.35 13.71 13.98
CA LYS A 141 9.63 14.57 15.14
C LYS A 141 8.40 15.40 15.55
N PRO A 142 7.94 15.34 16.82
CA PRO A 142 6.75 16.08 17.27
C PRO A 142 6.84 17.60 17.09
N ASP A 143 8.03 18.16 17.30
CA ASP A 143 8.24 19.63 17.32
C ASP A 143 8.70 20.20 15.97
N TYR A 144 9.15 19.33 15.05
CA TYR A 144 9.89 19.70 13.83
C TYR A 144 9.49 18.89 12.59
N GLY A 145 8.54 17.98 12.73
CA GLY A 145 8.08 17.06 11.70
C GLY A 145 7.20 17.74 10.66
N MET A 146 6.45 16.93 9.94
CA MET A 146 5.58 17.39 8.86
C MET A 146 4.60 18.45 9.34
N ARG A 147 4.45 19.51 8.54
CA ARG A 147 3.31 20.40 8.74
C ARG A 147 2.04 19.67 8.34
N GLN A 148 1.03 19.70 9.20
CA GLN A 148 -0.27 19.13 8.87
C GLN A 148 -0.85 19.87 7.66
N ASN A 149 -1.41 19.12 6.70
CA ASN A 149 -2.03 19.63 5.48
C ASN A 149 -1.07 20.36 4.53
N ILE A 150 0.24 20.17 4.68
CA ILE A 150 1.26 20.64 3.75
C ILE A 150 1.82 19.43 3.00
N PRO A 151 1.96 19.46 1.67
CA PRO A 151 2.55 18.37 0.93
C PRO A 151 4.01 18.16 1.31
N ASN A 152 4.45 16.91 1.24
CA ASN A 152 5.83 16.51 1.47
C ASN A 152 6.41 16.01 0.15
N VAL A 153 7.59 16.50 -0.24
CA VAL A 153 8.30 16.06 -1.43
C VAL A 153 9.70 15.60 -1.04
N ILE A 154 10.13 14.47 -1.58
CA ILE A 154 11.52 14.04 -1.54
C ILE A 154 12.07 14.08 -2.95
N ILE A 155 13.22 14.72 -3.13
CA ILE A 155 14.02 14.63 -4.36
C ILE A 155 15.28 13.81 -4.07
N THR A 156 15.42 12.69 -4.74
CA THR A 156 16.60 11.81 -4.66
C THR A 156 17.44 11.95 -5.91
N ILE A 157 18.74 12.22 -5.76
CA ILE A 157 19.71 12.22 -6.87
C ILE A 157 20.78 11.20 -6.54
N SER A 158 20.87 10.11 -7.32
CA SER A 158 21.94 9.12 -7.14
C SER A 158 22.32 8.42 -8.43
N SER A 159 23.53 7.89 -8.42
CA SER A 159 24.13 7.10 -9.50
C SER A 159 24.32 5.63 -9.14
N SER A 160 23.79 5.23 -7.99
CA SER A 160 23.93 3.86 -7.46
C SER A 160 22.72 2.98 -7.78
N THR A 161 22.87 1.67 -7.65
CA THR A 161 21.74 0.74 -7.68
C THR A 161 20.97 0.79 -6.36
N LEU A 162 19.64 0.75 -6.44
CA LEU A 162 18.79 0.70 -5.25
C LEU A 162 18.93 -0.63 -4.49
N SER A 163 19.09 -0.54 -3.17
CA SER A 163 18.94 -1.69 -2.27
C SER A 163 17.45 -2.03 -2.09
N SER A 164 17.14 -3.26 -1.68
CA SER A 164 15.77 -3.62 -1.31
C SER A 164 15.27 -2.82 -0.10
N ALA A 165 16.19 -2.42 0.79
CA ALA A 165 15.90 -1.55 1.92
C ALA A 165 15.49 -0.14 1.47
N ALA A 166 16.21 0.44 0.51
CA ALA A 166 15.86 1.76 -0.04
C ALA A 166 14.47 1.76 -0.69
N ILE A 167 14.10 0.65 -1.34
CA ILE A 167 12.75 0.53 -1.90
C ILE A 167 11.68 0.45 -0.80
N TYR A 168 11.96 -0.31 0.26
CA TYR A 168 11.09 -0.41 1.43
C TYR A 168 10.90 0.96 2.10
N ASP A 169 11.99 1.67 2.43
CA ASP A 169 11.91 2.95 3.14
C ASP A 169 11.24 4.05 2.31
N ALA A 170 11.47 4.10 0.99
CA ALA A 170 10.75 5.00 0.09
C ALA A 170 9.23 4.73 0.10
N SER A 171 8.83 3.46 0.13
CA SER A 171 7.40 3.08 0.18
C SER A 171 6.74 3.50 1.50
N VAL A 172 7.44 3.34 2.62
CA VAL A 172 7.00 3.81 3.94
C VAL A 172 6.80 5.33 3.90
N LEU A 173 7.75 6.07 3.31
CA LEU A 173 7.69 7.52 3.18
C LEU A 173 6.47 7.98 2.37
N GLN A 174 6.20 7.36 1.22
CA GLN A 174 5.04 7.69 0.40
C GLN A 174 3.71 7.41 1.10
N GLN A 175 3.58 6.26 1.76
CA GLN A 175 2.31 5.77 2.30
C GLN A 175 1.98 6.41 3.65
N ARG A 176 2.95 6.47 4.56
CA ARG A 176 2.75 6.95 5.93
C ARG A 176 2.70 8.47 6.02
N TYR A 177 3.46 9.14 5.14
CA TYR A 177 3.69 10.58 5.20
C TYR A 177 3.14 11.31 3.97
N GLY A 178 2.49 10.60 3.03
CA GLY A 178 1.94 11.19 1.82
C GLY A 178 3.00 11.83 0.92
N VAL A 179 4.24 11.34 0.98
CA VAL A 179 5.38 11.97 0.29
C VAL A 179 5.29 11.73 -1.21
N THR A 180 5.47 12.79 -1.99
CA THR A 180 5.74 12.67 -3.44
C THR A 180 7.24 12.46 -3.65
N MET A 181 7.62 11.32 -4.21
CA MET A 181 9.01 10.95 -4.45
C MET A 181 9.40 11.28 -5.88
N ILE A 182 10.39 12.13 -6.05
CA ILE A 182 10.99 12.47 -7.34
C ILE A 182 12.40 11.90 -7.34
N SER A 183 12.70 11.02 -8.29
CA SER A 183 14.02 10.39 -8.35
C SER A 183 14.75 10.71 -9.65
N ILE A 184 16.02 11.05 -9.53
CA ILE A 184 16.91 11.35 -10.64
C ILE A 184 18.08 10.35 -10.58
N ALA A 185 18.02 9.37 -11.49
CA ALA A 185 19.11 8.43 -11.70
C ALA A 185 20.17 9.05 -12.61
N VAL A 186 21.41 9.13 -12.14
CA VAL A 186 22.56 9.66 -12.90
C VAL A 186 23.36 8.48 -13.44
N ASN A 187 23.22 8.16 -14.73
CA ASN A 187 23.81 6.96 -15.32
C ASN A 187 25.15 7.28 -16.01
N LEU A 188 26.26 6.82 -15.43
CA LEU A 188 27.61 7.24 -15.83
C LEU A 188 28.40 6.27 -16.70
N ALA A 189 28.04 5.00 -16.67
CA ALA A 189 28.48 3.91 -17.54
C ALA A 189 28.14 2.60 -16.80
N GLY A 190 26.95 2.07 -17.02
CA GLY A 190 26.48 0.87 -16.36
C GLY A 190 25.12 0.40 -16.88
N PRO A 191 24.58 -0.73 -16.36
CA PRO A 191 23.19 -1.10 -16.60
C PRO A 191 22.27 0.07 -16.24
N GLN A 192 21.19 0.26 -17.00
CA GLN A 192 20.24 1.32 -16.70
C GLN A 192 19.73 1.18 -15.26
N LEU A 193 19.92 2.23 -14.49
CA LEU A 193 19.39 2.36 -13.15
C LEU A 193 17.90 2.65 -13.25
N ASP A 194 17.09 1.76 -12.68
CA ASP A 194 15.64 1.92 -12.65
C ASP A 194 15.19 2.40 -11.27
N TYR A 195 14.83 3.68 -11.19
CA TYR A 195 14.34 4.32 -9.97
C TYR A 195 12.81 4.42 -9.95
N THR A 196 12.11 3.79 -10.90
CA THR A 196 10.63 3.77 -10.90
C THR A 196 10.06 3.15 -9.64
N ASN A 197 10.74 2.14 -9.08
CA ASN A 197 10.35 1.43 -7.85
C ASN A 197 10.27 2.30 -6.59
N ILE A 198 10.93 3.46 -6.56
CA ILE A 198 10.90 4.40 -5.42
C ILE A 198 10.27 5.74 -5.74
N SER A 199 9.91 5.97 -7.00
CA SER A 199 9.36 7.25 -7.46
C SER A 199 7.84 7.23 -7.42
N SER A 200 7.23 8.38 -7.21
CA SER A 200 5.81 8.54 -7.50
C SER A 200 5.57 8.36 -9.01
N PRO A 201 4.34 8.04 -9.45
CA PRO A 201 4.06 7.85 -10.86
C PRO A 201 4.55 9.03 -11.72
N HIS A 202 5.29 8.72 -12.79
CA HIS A 202 5.90 9.70 -13.71
C HIS A 202 6.98 10.62 -13.09
N ALA A 203 7.46 10.30 -11.89
CA ALA A 203 8.47 11.10 -11.17
C ALA A 203 9.87 10.46 -11.15
N ALA A 204 10.12 9.46 -12.01
CA ALA A 204 11.43 8.87 -12.22
C ALA A 204 12.08 9.49 -13.48
N PHE A 205 13.29 10.02 -13.32
CA PHE A 205 14.06 10.65 -14.38
C PHE A 205 15.45 10.01 -14.48
N THR A 206 15.99 9.94 -15.70
CA THR A 206 17.34 9.46 -15.94
C THR A 206 18.16 10.52 -16.66
N VAL A 207 19.33 10.86 -16.11
CA VAL A 207 20.33 11.72 -16.73
C VAL A 207 21.46 10.83 -17.24
N ASN A 208 21.57 10.72 -18.56
CA ASN A 208 22.59 9.89 -19.21
C ASN A 208 23.85 10.67 -19.63
N SER A 209 23.90 11.98 -19.37
CA SER A 209 25.03 12.84 -19.70
C SER A 209 25.44 13.68 -18.49
N LEU A 210 26.74 13.67 -18.17
CA LEU A 210 27.37 14.51 -17.15
C LEU A 210 27.72 15.91 -17.62
N ASP A 211 27.19 16.33 -18.76
CA ASP A 211 27.39 17.71 -19.19
C ASP A 211 26.47 18.66 -18.41
N PRO A 212 26.81 19.97 -18.32
CA PRO A 212 26.02 20.96 -17.59
C PRO A 212 24.55 21.02 -18.02
N ASN A 213 24.24 20.58 -19.24
CA ASN A 213 22.90 20.65 -19.82
C ASN A 213 22.10 19.36 -19.59
N GLY A 214 22.69 18.31 -18.97
CA GLY A 214 22.00 17.04 -18.73
C GLY A 214 20.81 17.15 -17.77
N PHE A 215 20.86 18.10 -16.83
CA PHE A 215 19.80 18.36 -15.86
C PHE A 215 18.77 19.40 -16.34
N ASP A 216 19.12 20.28 -17.27
CA ASP A 216 18.25 21.37 -17.75
C ASP A 216 16.88 20.89 -18.25
N PRO A 217 16.77 19.78 -19.02
CA PRO A 217 15.48 19.24 -19.46
C PRO A 217 14.56 18.79 -18.33
N LEU A 218 15.12 18.50 -17.14
CA LEU A 218 14.37 18.01 -15.98
C LEU A 218 13.73 19.13 -15.16
N MET A 219 14.17 20.39 -15.35
CA MET A 219 13.71 21.52 -14.56
C MET A 219 12.18 21.69 -14.62
N ASN A 220 11.62 21.74 -15.83
CA ASN A 220 10.18 21.94 -16.02
C ASN A 220 9.33 20.75 -15.55
N PRO A 221 9.67 19.49 -15.87
CA PRO A 221 8.95 18.32 -15.34
C PRO A 221 8.92 18.28 -13.80
N ILE A 222 10.05 18.55 -13.15
CA ILE A 222 10.15 18.49 -11.69
C ILE A 222 9.34 19.62 -11.04
N LEU A 223 9.43 20.84 -11.57
CA LEU A 223 8.57 21.95 -11.12
C LEU A 223 7.09 21.61 -11.29
N GLY A 224 6.71 21.01 -12.41
CA GLY A 224 5.33 20.55 -12.65
C GLY A 224 4.85 19.56 -11.59
N LEU A 225 5.67 18.55 -11.26
CA LEU A 225 5.35 17.57 -10.21
C LEU A 225 5.24 18.20 -8.82
N MET A 226 6.13 19.13 -8.49
CA MET A 226 6.06 19.86 -7.22
C MET A 226 4.78 20.71 -7.12
N CYS A 227 4.35 21.34 -8.22
CA CYS A 227 3.09 22.10 -8.25
C CYS A 227 1.85 21.20 -8.17
N ILE A 228 1.90 20.00 -8.75
CA ILE A 228 0.84 19.00 -8.61
C ILE A 228 0.73 18.57 -7.14
N ALA A 229 1.86 18.34 -6.46
CA ALA A 229 1.88 17.98 -5.05
C ALA A 229 1.22 19.05 -4.16
N GLU A 230 1.41 20.34 -4.48
CA GLU A 230 0.75 21.47 -3.79
C GLU A 230 -0.75 21.65 -4.11
N GLY A 231 -1.31 20.88 -5.05
CA GLY A 231 -2.72 21.01 -5.42
C GLY A 231 -3.04 22.30 -6.18
N TYR A 232 -2.04 23.06 -6.65
CA TYR A 232 -2.26 24.29 -7.42
C TYR A 232 -2.91 24.06 -8.79
N CYS A 233 -2.92 22.82 -9.28
CA CYS A 233 -3.65 22.51 -10.50
C CYS A 233 -5.18 22.40 -10.26
N ASN A 234 -5.66 22.50 -9.00
CA ASN A 234 -7.09 22.51 -8.62
C ASN A 234 -7.34 23.32 -7.33
N SER A 235 -7.66 24.62 -7.36
CA SER A 235 -8.41 25.20 -6.23
C SER A 235 -9.10 26.54 -6.48
N GLY A 236 -10.34 26.62 -5.98
CA GLY A 236 -10.93 27.81 -5.39
C GLY A 236 -11.29 27.53 -3.92
N ASN A 237 -10.56 28.17 -3.00
CA ASN A 237 -10.69 28.43 -1.55
C ASN A 237 -11.73 27.70 -0.64
N SER A 238 -11.24 27.24 0.54
CA SER A 238 -11.98 27.29 1.83
C SER A 238 -11.05 27.34 3.06
N THR A 239 -11.57 27.81 4.21
CA THR A 239 -10.89 27.94 5.52
C THR A 239 -11.62 27.17 6.65
N ALA A 240 -10.94 27.00 7.80
CA ALA A 240 -10.97 25.86 8.74
C ALA A 240 -12.03 25.78 9.89
N PHE A 241 -12.02 24.61 10.56
CA PHE A 241 -12.89 24.04 11.64
C PHE A 241 -12.47 24.36 13.11
N PRO A 242 -13.35 24.03 14.09
CA PRO A 242 -12.95 23.42 15.37
C PRO A 242 -13.74 22.11 15.73
N PRO A 243 -13.34 21.37 16.80
CA PRO A 243 -13.50 19.90 16.89
C PRO A 243 -14.56 19.38 17.89
N THR A 244 -15.08 18.15 17.69
CA THR A 244 -15.35 17.13 18.74
C THR A 244 -15.86 15.78 18.18
N THR A 245 -15.43 14.69 18.85
CA THR A 245 -15.92 13.28 18.91
C THR A 245 -16.24 12.53 17.61
N GLN A 246 -15.32 11.59 17.25
CA GLN A 246 -15.31 10.66 16.09
C GLN A 246 -15.80 11.24 14.76
N PRO A 247 -14.93 11.43 13.75
CA PRO A 247 -15.40 11.97 12.48
C PRO A 247 -16.30 10.91 11.81
N PRO A 248 -17.52 11.26 11.34
CA PRO A 248 -18.05 10.56 10.18
C PRO A 248 -16.96 10.54 9.12
N ARG A 249 -16.77 9.38 8.45
CA ARG A 249 -15.83 9.14 7.35
C ARG A 249 -15.56 10.47 6.60
N PRO A 250 -14.30 10.98 6.56
CA PRO A 250 -14.01 12.27 5.92
C PRO A 250 -14.68 12.27 4.56
N PRO A 251 -15.42 13.32 4.16
CA PRO A 251 -16.56 13.18 3.28
C PRO A 251 -16.30 12.60 1.89
N ASN A 252 -15.06 12.23 1.50
CA ASN A 252 -14.72 11.41 0.33
C ASN A 252 -13.42 10.61 0.52
N GLN A 253 -13.51 9.48 1.23
CA GLN A 253 -12.45 8.48 1.33
C GLN A 253 -13.07 7.11 1.17
N ASP A 254 -12.39 6.17 0.51
CA ASP A 254 -12.81 4.78 0.40
C ASP A 254 -12.72 4.05 1.74
N ALA A 255 -13.47 2.96 1.90
CA ALA A 255 -13.56 2.30 3.18
C ALA A 255 -12.27 1.50 3.36
N LYS A 256 -11.65 1.64 4.52
CA LYS A 256 -10.51 0.82 4.91
C LYS A 256 -11.00 -0.21 5.90
N CYS A 257 -10.41 -1.40 5.84
CA CYS A 257 -10.65 -2.37 6.88
C CYS A 257 -10.13 -1.87 8.22
N HIS A 258 -10.87 -2.17 9.28
CA HIS A 258 -10.48 -1.78 10.62
C HIS A 258 -9.26 -2.59 11.08
N ASN A 259 -8.28 -1.89 11.65
CA ASN A 259 -7.06 -2.44 12.24
C ASN A 259 -6.71 -1.66 13.52
N GLY A 260 -5.74 -2.15 14.29
CA GLY A 260 -5.27 -1.56 15.53
C GLY A 260 -5.98 -2.14 16.76
N SER A 261 -5.61 -1.62 17.92
CA SER A 261 -6.00 -2.14 19.24
C SER A 261 -7.51 -2.18 19.51
N GLU A 262 -8.33 -1.38 18.83
CA GLU A 262 -9.78 -1.46 18.94
C GLU A 262 -10.39 -2.60 18.09
N ALA A 263 -9.69 -3.02 17.03
CA ALA A 263 -10.11 -4.06 16.09
C ALA A 263 -9.68 -5.45 16.54
N TRP A 264 -8.45 -5.58 17.07
CA TRP A 264 -7.86 -6.88 17.40
C TRP A 264 -8.73 -7.75 18.33
N PRO A 265 -9.37 -7.22 19.40
CA PRO A 265 -10.25 -8.04 20.26
C PRO A 265 -11.51 -8.54 19.55
N LYS A 266 -11.85 -7.94 18.42
CA LYS A 266 -13.08 -8.16 17.64
C LYS A 266 -12.84 -8.98 16.38
N LEU A 267 -11.62 -9.47 16.15
CA LEU A 267 -11.33 -10.35 15.04
C LEU A 267 -12.20 -11.60 15.06
N TRP A 268 -12.53 -12.08 13.87
CA TRP A 268 -13.45 -13.18 13.62
C TRP A 268 -12.77 -14.20 12.71
N LEU A 269 -11.86 -14.96 13.30
CA LEU A 269 -10.98 -15.87 12.58
C LEU A 269 -11.06 -17.28 13.13
N ASP A 270 -10.67 -18.25 12.31
CA ASP A 270 -10.32 -19.60 12.76
C ASP A 270 -8.81 -19.76 12.59
N VAL A 271 -8.08 -19.77 13.71
CA VAL A 271 -6.61 -19.73 13.72
C VAL A 271 -6.05 -21.07 14.18
N VAL A 272 -5.09 -21.63 13.46
CA VAL A 272 -4.34 -22.81 13.89
C VAL A 272 -2.88 -22.42 14.12
N LEU A 273 -2.39 -22.63 15.34
CA LEU A 273 -0.99 -22.44 15.69
C LEU A 273 -0.22 -23.73 15.45
N LEU A 274 0.80 -23.67 14.58
CA LEU A 274 1.78 -24.74 14.39
C LEU A 274 3.02 -24.42 15.21
N ILE A 275 3.31 -25.24 16.22
CA ILE A 275 4.37 -25.02 17.20
C ILE A 275 5.43 -26.10 17.03
N ASP A 276 6.60 -25.73 16.52
CA ASP A 276 7.78 -26.60 16.51
C ASP A 276 8.13 -26.90 17.98
N LYS A 277 8.16 -28.18 18.36
CA LYS A 277 8.58 -28.65 19.69
C LYS A 277 9.85 -29.48 19.62
N SER A 278 10.59 -29.45 18.51
CA SER A 278 11.83 -30.20 18.32
C SER A 278 13.00 -29.57 19.08
N ALA A 279 14.06 -30.35 19.29
CA ALA A 279 15.37 -29.87 19.73
C ALA A 279 16.16 -29.15 18.62
N ALA A 280 15.60 -29.00 17.41
CA ALA A 280 16.21 -28.18 16.37
C ALA A 280 16.29 -26.72 16.84
N GLN A 281 15.32 -26.22 17.61
CA GLN A 281 15.42 -24.94 18.31
C GLN A 281 16.03 -25.09 19.72
N THR A 282 16.70 -24.04 20.22
CA THR A 282 17.16 -24.04 21.62
C THR A 282 15.97 -23.99 22.59
N LYS A 283 16.12 -24.53 23.81
CA LYS A 283 15.10 -24.42 24.87
C LYS A 283 14.69 -22.97 25.12
N VAL A 284 15.64 -22.04 25.08
CA VAL A 284 15.39 -20.60 25.25
C VAL A 284 14.51 -20.05 24.13
N ASN A 285 14.73 -20.47 22.88
CA ASN A 285 13.87 -20.06 21.75
C ASN A 285 12.47 -20.66 21.88
N PHE A 286 12.37 -21.93 22.29
CA PHE A 286 11.08 -22.59 22.52
C PHE A 286 10.27 -21.87 23.61
N ASP A 287 10.90 -21.59 24.76
CA ASP A 287 10.25 -20.87 25.86
C ASP A 287 9.84 -19.43 25.43
N ALA A 288 10.70 -18.74 24.67
CA ALA A 288 10.40 -17.41 24.15
C ALA A 288 9.25 -17.40 23.13
N MET A 289 9.16 -18.43 22.29
CA MET A 289 8.06 -18.61 21.35
C MET A 289 6.72 -18.76 22.08
N ILE A 290 6.66 -19.62 23.12
CA ILE A 290 5.44 -19.80 23.91
C ILE A 290 5.02 -18.48 24.57
N LEU A 291 5.96 -17.78 25.22
CA LEU A 291 5.68 -16.48 25.85
C LEU A 291 5.20 -15.42 24.86
N GLN A 292 5.78 -15.37 23.66
CA GLN A 292 5.36 -14.44 22.62
C GLN A 292 3.93 -14.71 22.16
N ILE A 293 3.56 -15.99 21.99
CA ILE A 293 2.17 -16.35 21.67
C ILE A 293 1.26 -15.90 22.82
N GLU A 294 1.61 -16.22 24.07
CA GLU A 294 0.80 -15.80 25.23
C GLU A 294 0.61 -14.27 25.29
N GLU A 295 1.64 -13.48 24.95
CA GLU A 295 1.57 -12.02 24.91
C GLU A 295 0.62 -11.50 23.82
N ILE A 296 0.68 -12.05 22.60
CA ILE A 296 -0.20 -11.68 21.48
C ILE A 296 -1.67 -11.96 21.81
N TRP A 297 -1.92 -13.05 22.53
CA TRP A 297 -3.26 -13.49 22.91
C TRP A 297 -3.64 -13.04 24.33
N ALA A 298 -2.84 -12.23 25.01
CA ALA A 298 -3.21 -11.73 26.32
C ALA A 298 -4.38 -10.74 26.20
N THR A 299 -5.37 -10.84 27.10
CA THR A 299 -6.50 -9.87 27.08
C THR A 299 -6.01 -8.44 27.36
N ASN A 300 -4.95 -8.29 28.15
CA ASN A 300 -4.39 -7.00 28.54
C ASN A 300 -3.55 -6.33 27.44
N SER A 301 -3.09 -7.08 26.42
CA SER A 301 -2.38 -6.52 25.26
C SER A 301 -3.35 -6.00 24.19
N GLY A 302 -4.66 -6.16 24.39
CA GLY A 302 -5.67 -5.81 23.39
C GLY A 302 -5.71 -6.78 22.21
N GLY A 303 -5.12 -7.98 22.35
CA GLY A 303 -5.13 -9.02 21.33
C GLY A 303 -6.49 -9.67 21.08
N PRO A 304 -6.56 -10.71 20.22
CA PRO A 304 -7.80 -11.37 19.87
C PRO A 304 -8.41 -12.12 21.06
N ILE A 305 -9.73 -12.06 21.19
CA ILE A 305 -10.47 -12.80 22.21
C ILE A 305 -10.77 -14.20 21.70
N VAL A 306 -10.23 -15.22 22.36
CA VAL A 306 -10.54 -16.63 22.08
C VAL A 306 -11.91 -16.94 22.63
N SER A 307 -12.84 -17.36 21.77
CA SER A 307 -14.18 -17.74 22.18
C SER A 307 -14.91 -18.55 21.10
N GLN A 308 -15.85 -19.40 21.54
CA GLN A 308 -16.76 -20.14 20.66
C GLN A 308 -18.00 -19.32 20.24
N ALA A 309 -18.07 -18.03 20.60
CA ALA A 309 -19.13 -17.14 20.15
C ALA A 309 -19.04 -16.88 18.63
N THR A 310 -20.18 -16.55 18.01
CA THR A 310 -20.32 -16.48 16.54
C THR A 310 -19.42 -15.44 15.87
N ALA A 311 -19.06 -14.34 16.54
CA ALA A 311 -18.23 -13.25 16.01
C ALA A 311 -16.92 -13.08 16.81
N ARG A 312 -16.23 -14.19 17.09
CA ARG A 312 -14.96 -14.23 17.85
C ARG A 312 -13.96 -15.19 17.22
N THR A 313 -12.70 -15.06 17.60
CA THR A 313 -11.63 -15.93 17.11
C THR A 313 -11.66 -17.29 17.81
N ARG A 314 -11.55 -18.37 17.03
CA ARG A 314 -11.33 -19.73 17.51
C ARG A 314 -9.87 -20.11 17.28
N VAL A 315 -9.29 -20.89 18.20
CA VAL A 315 -7.88 -21.29 18.10
C VAL A 315 -7.75 -22.80 18.23
N GLY A 316 -7.04 -23.40 17.28
CA GLY A 316 -6.52 -24.76 17.34
C GLY A 316 -5.01 -24.72 17.54
N VAL A 317 -4.45 -25.76 18.13
CA VAL A 317 -3.01 -25.85 18.40
C VAL A 317 -2.51 -27.23 17.96
N VAL A 318 -1.47 -27.22 17.15
CA VAL A 318 -0.75 -28.41 16.71
C VAL A 318 0.72 -28.25 17.08
N ALA A 319 1.23 -29.18 17.86
CA ALA A 319 2.65 -29.23 18.19
C ALA A 319 3.35 -30.28 17.33
N PHE A 320 4.52 -29.97 16.78
CA PHE A 320 5.17 -30.86 15.82
C PHE A 320 6.68 -31.00 16.02
N ASP A 321 7.18 -32.19 15.71
CA ASP A 321 8.60 -32.51 15.52
C ASP A 321 8.71 -33.34 14.23
N THR A 322 9.23 -34.57 14.28
CA THR A 322 9.02 -35.60 13.25
C THR A 322 7.56 -36.03 13.07
N GLN A 323 6.73 -35.82 14.09
CA GLN A 323 5.29 -36.12 14.07
C GLN A 323 4.49 -34.88 14.45
N ALA A 324 3.30 -34.73 13.88
CA ALA A 324 2.36 -33.68 14.24
C ALA A 324 1.33 -34.22 15.25
N THR A 325 1.07 -33.47 16.32
CA THR A 325 0.07 -33.81 17.34
C THR A 325 -0.89 -32.64 17.50
N VAL A 326 -2.19 -32.91 17.33
CA VAL A 326 -3.23 -31.93 17.66
C VAL A 326 -3.33 -31.84 19.17
N VAL A 327 -2.93 -30.71 19.74
CA VAL A 327 -3.01 -30.40 21.17
C VAL A 327 -4.43 -29.95 21.51
N ALA A 328 -5.02 -29.12 20.65
CA ALA A 328 -6.41 -28.70 20.74
C ALA A 328 -7.00 -28.45 19.35
N ASP A 329 -8.24 -28.87 19.12
CA ASP A 329 -9.00 -28.46 17.92
C ASP A 329 -9.66 -27.08 18.12
N LEU A 330 -10.25 -26.54 17.04
CA LEU A 330 -10.86 -25.21 17.02
C LEU A 330 -12.06 -25.03 17.96
N THR A 331 -12.61 -26.11 18.52
CA THR A 331 -13.78 -26.08 19.41
C THR A 331 -13.45 -26.30 20.89
N GLN A 332 -12.24 -26.77 21.19
CA GLN A 332 -11.83 -27.13 22.54
C GLN A 332 -11.49 -25.90 23.39
N LEU A 333 -10.79 -24.91 22.82
CA LEU A 333 -10.37 -23.71 23.54
C LEU A 333 -11.49 -22.67 23.57
N LYS A 334 -11.93 -22.24 24.76
CA LYS A 334 -13.08 -21.33 24.92
C LYS A 334 -12.69 -19.95 25.42
N THR A 335 -11.49 -19.81 25.97
CA THR A 335 -10.94 -18.59 26.55
C THR A 335 -9.45 -18.46 26.24
N ASN A 336 -8.91 -17.25 26.40
CA ASN A 336 -7.47 -17.01 26.29
C ASN A 336 -6.68 -17.82 27.35
N ASP A 337 -7.25 -18.05 28.54
CA ASP A 337 -6.65 -18.89 29.58
C ASP A 337 -6.57 -20.37 29.15
N ASP A 338 -7.58 -20.90 28.43
CA ASP A 338 -7.53 -22.26 27.89
C ASP A 338 -6.37 -22.41 26.89
N LEU A 339 -6.15 -21.39 26.05
CA LEU A 339 -5.02 -21.34 25.13
C LEU A 339 -3.70 -21.33 25.89
N THR A 340 -3.53 -20.45 26.88
CA THR A 340 -2.35 -20.41 27.75
C THR A 340 -2.10 -21.77 28.41
N ASN A 341 -3.12 -22.44 28.93
CA ASN A 341 -2.98 -23.77 29.53
C ASN A 341 -2.56 -24.83 28.51
N ALA A 342 -3.13 -24.81 27.30
CA ALA A 342 -2.77 -25.72 26.22
C ALA A 342 -1.31 -25.52 25.78
N LEU A 343 -0.85 -24.27 25.66
CA LEU A 343 0.53 -23.92 25.31
C LEU A 343 1.52 -24.38 26.39
N ASN A 344 1.22 -24.13 27.66
CA ASN A 344 2.05 -24.57 28.79
C ASN A 344 2.14 -26.09 28.94
N GLY A 345 1.17 -26.84 28.38
CA GLY A 345 1.22 -28.30 28.31
C GLY A 345 2.20 -28.85 27.26
N ILE A 346 2.68 -28.03 26.31
CA ILE A 346 3.58 -28.47 25.26
C ILE A 346 5.00 -28.55 25.79
N THR A 347 5.59 -29.75 25.74
CA THR A 347 6.98 -29.97 26.13
C THR A 347 7.88 -30.14 24.91
N GLN A 348 9.02 -29.44 24.90
CA GLN A 348 10.05 -29.66 23.90
C GLN A 348 10.55 -31.12 23.94
N THR A 349 10.74 -31.72 22.78
CA THR A 349 11.25 -33.08 22.61
C THR A 349 12.74 -33.08 22.31
N SER A 350 13.37 -34.26 22.36
CA SER A 350 14.77 -34.45 21.98
C SER A 350 14.97 -34.66 20.48
N ALA A 351 13.91 -34.60 19.65
CA ALA A 351 14.00 -34.83 18.21
C ALA A 351 14.75 -33.66 17.55
N THR A 352 15.81 -33.92 16.79
CA THR A 352 16.59 -32.89 16.10
C THR A 352 16.12 -32.62 14.68
N THR A 353 15.05 -33.30 14.25
CA THR A 353 14.49 -33.23 12.90
C THR A 353 13.03 -32.78 12.99
N VAL A 354 12.61 -31.96 12.03
CA VAL A 354 11.28 -31.35 11.96
C VAL A 354 10.60 -31.77 10.65
N ASP A 355 9.37 -32.29 10.72
CA ASP A 355 8.52 -32.57 9.56
C ASP A 355 7.35 -31.57 9.52
N GLY A 356 7.59 -30.44 8.87
CA GLY A 356 6.58 -29.40 8.71
C GLY A 356 5.46 -29.80 7.74
N SER A 357 5.68 -30.79 6.87
CA SER A 357 4.65 -31.28 5.94
C SER A 357 3.52 -31.99 6.71
N ASN A 358 3.88 -32.87 7.65
CA ASN A 358 2.90 -33.50 8.54
C ASN A 358 2.16 -32.47 9.41
N ALA A 359 2.86 -31.42 9.86
CA ALA A 359 2.24 -30.34 10.63
C ALA A 359 1.20 -29.57 9.83
N LEU A 360 1.52 -29.18 8.58
CA LEU A 360 0.56 -28.53 7.68
C LEU A 360 -0.64 -29.42 7.39
N GLN A 361 -0.43 -30.71 7.17
CA GLN A 361 -1.53 -31.64 6.92
C GLN A 361 -2.44 -31.76 8.14
N ALA A 362 -1.87 -31.84 9.34
CA ALA A 362 -2.64 -31.84 10.59
C ALA A 362 -3.43 -30.53 10.76
N ALA A 363 -2.82 -29.36 10.53
CA ALA A 363 -3.53 -28.09 10.58
C ALA A 363 -4.65 -27.99 9.55
N GLY A 364 -4.38 -28.35 8.29
CA GLY A 364 -5.38 -28.36 7.22
C GLY A 364 -6.59 -29.25 7.55
N SER A 365 -6.38 -30.37 8.24
CA SER A 365 -7.47 -31.26 8.66
C SER A 365 -8.38 -30.64 9.72
N LEU A 366 -7.92 -29.65 10.48
CA LEU A 366 -8.74 -28.93 11.46
C LEU A 366 -9.74 -27.99 10.81
N PHE A 367 -9.49 -27.53 9.57
CA PHE A 367 -10.44 -26.74 8.77
C PHE A 367 -11.43 -27.62 7.98
N GLY A 368 -11.57 -28.90 8.31
CA GLY A 368 -12.48 -29.81 7.62
C GLY A 368 -13.93 -29.73 8.12
N GLN A 369 -14.90 -29.93 7.21
CA GLN A 369 -16.34 -29.95 7.52
C GLN A 369 -16.75 -31.00 8.57
N ASN A 370 -15.95 -32.05 8.78
CA ASN A 370 -16.25 -33.13 9.72
C ASN A 370 -15.73 -32.87 11.15
N VAL A 371 -15.09 -31.73 11.40
CA VAL A 371 -14.46 -31.39 12.69
C VAL A 371 -14.97 -30.04 13.23
N ALA A 372 -16.23 -29.67 12.97
CA ALA A 372 -16.81 -28.38 13.40
C ALA A 372 -15.97 -27.12 13.05
N GLY A 373 -15.00 -27.25 12.12
CA GLY A 373 -13.76 -26.49 12.11
C GLY A 373 -13.56 -25.55 10.93
N ASP A 374 -14.57 -25.36 10.10
CA ASP A 374 -14.61 -24.30 9.09
C ASP A 374 -15.91 -23.53 9.33
N ARG A 375 -15.83 -22.44 10.11
CA ARG A 375 -17.03 -21.66 10.39
C ARG A 375 -17.36 -20.85 9.14
N PRO A 376 -18.61 -20.92 8.64
CA PRO A 376 -19.03 -20.09 7.53
C PRO A 376 -18.70 -18.63 7.80
N ASN A 377 -18.13 -17.97 6.80
CA ASN A 377 -17.79 -16.55 6.84
C ASN A 377 -16.72 -16.17 7.89
N ALA A 378 -15.94 -17.11 8.44
CA ALA A 378 -14.73 -16.80 9.20
C ALA A 378 -13.48 -17.22 8.38
N PRO A 379 -12.51 -16.33 8.15
CA PRO A 379 -11.27 -16.70 7.48
C PRO A 379 -10.42 -17.68 8.30
N ASN A 380 -9.84 -18.64 7.59
CA ASN A 380 -8.88 -19.59 8.14
C ASN A 380 -7.48 -18.99 8.12
N VAL A 381 -6.75 -19.12 9.23
CA VAL A 381 -5.36 -18.67 9.36
C VAL A 381 -4.51 -19.77 9.98
N ILE A 382 -3.32 -20.01 9.44
CA ILE A 382 -2.29 -20.82 10.10
C ILE A 382 -1.14 -19.90 10.49
N ILE A 383 -0.67 -19.97 11.73
CA ILE A 383 0.58 -19.31 12.15
C ILE A 383 1.61 -20.38 12.48
N ILE A 384 2.72 -20.39 11.75
CA ILE A 384 3.82 -21.34 11.88
C ILE A 384 4.92 -20.70 12.69
N TYR A 385 5.22 -21.27 13.86
CA TYR A 385 6.40 -20.93 14.64
C TYR A 385 7.40 -22.08 14.51
N SER A 386 8.51 -21.85 13.82
CA SER A 386 9.52 -22.90 13.60
C SER A 386 10.95 -22.38 13.51
N ALA A 387 11.88 -23.20 13.98
CA ALA A 387 13.32 -22.96 13.82
C ALA A 387 13.97 -23.89 12.79
N ASP A 388 13.21 -24.80 12.17
CA ASP A 388 13.64 -25.62 11.03
C ASP A 388 12.44 -26.07 10.19
N TRP A 389 12.68 -26.56 8.98
CA TRP A 389 11.62 -27.09 8.13
C TRP A 389 12.14 -28.21 7.23
N ALA A 390 11.59 -29.41 7.38
CA ALA A 390 11.75 -30.48 6.41
C ALA A 390 10.39 -31.08 5.97
N GLY A 391 10.46 -31.95 4.98
CA GLY A 391 9.32 -32.64 4.37
C GLY A 391 9.24 -32.37 2.88
N ASN A 392 9.16 -33.45 2.09
CA ASN A 392 9.34 -33.39 0.63
C ASN A 392 8.12 -32.80 -0.11
N ASP A 393 6.94 -32.82 0.52
CA ASP A 393 5.67 -32.48 -0.12
C ASP A 393 5.06 -31.17 0.40
N ALA A 394 5.81 -30.39 1.19
CA ALA A 394 5.32 -29.17 1.84
C ALA A 394 4.66 -28.19 0.85
N CYS A 395 5.28 -27.98 -0.32
CA CYS A 395 4.72 -27.10 -1.36
C CYS A 395 3.44 -27.66 -2.01
N GLN A 396 3.32 -28.98 -2.14
CA GLN A 396 2.13 -29.60 -2.71
C GLN A 396 0.96 -29.53 -1.73
N ILE A 397 1.23 -29.78 -0.45
CA ILE A 397 0.25 -29.66 0.63
C ILE A 397 -0.20 -28.21 0.77
N SER A 398 0.75 -27.27 0.85
CA SER A 398 0.45 -25.85 1.03
C SER A 398 -0.34 -25.26 -0.14
N ALA A 399 -0.12 -25.72 -1.38
CA ALA A 399 -0.87 -25.23 -2.54
C ALA A 399 -2.39 -25.39 -2.36
N SER A 400 -2.85 -26.47 -1.73
CA SER A 400 -4.28 -26.69 -1.44
C SER A 400 -4.77 -25.88 -0.24
N ILE A 401 -3.93 -25.71 0.79
CA ILE A 401 -4.26 -24.97 2.01
C ILE A 401 -4.38 -23.47 1.71
N LEU A 402 -3.42 -22.93 0.96
CA LEU A 402 -3.33 -21.52 0.58
C LEU A 402 -4.49 -21.06 -0.33
N GLU A 403 -5.28 -21.98 -0.89
CA GLU A 403 -6.47 -21.60 -1.66
C GLU A 403 -7.52 -20.86 -0.83
N ASN A 404 -7.58 -21.11 0.49
CA ASN A 404 -8.60 -20.58 1.40
C ASN A 404 -8.08 -20.18 2.79
N THR A 405 -6.76 -20.21 2.97
CA THR A 405 -6.13 -20.01 4.27
C THR A 405 -4.99 -19.01 4.13
N VAL A 406 -4.95 -18.03 5.04
CA VAL A 406 -3.76 -17.18 5.19
C VAL A 406 -2.75 -17.93 6.04
N VAL A 407 -1.54 -18.15 5.54
CA VAL A 407 -0.48 -18.85 6.28
C VAL A 407 0.62 -17.86 6.60
N VAL A 408 0.87 -17.65 7.89
CA VAL A 408 1.88 -16.74 8.42
C VAL A 408 3.04 -17.55 8.99
N ALA A 409 4.28 -17.22 8.63
CA ALA A 409 5.47 -17.90 9.11
C ALA A 409 6.32 -17.01 10.03
N VAL A 410 6.72 -17.53 11.19
CA VAL A 410 7.61 -16.90 12.16
C VAL A 410 8.86 -17.77 12.31
N LYS A 411 9.99 -17.23 11.87
CA LYS A 411 11.29 -17.92 11.88
C LYS A 411 12.04 -17.64 13.17
N PHE A 412 12.42 -18.70 13.89
CA PHE A 412 13.35 -18.60 15.01
C PHE A 412 14.76 -18.90 14.54
N LYS A 413 15.68 -17.96 14.76
CA LYS A 413 17.10 -18.18 14.47
C LYS A 413 17.78 -18.91 15.63
N ASN A 414 18.55 -19.94 15.30
CA ASN A 414 19.58 -20.47 16.20
C ASN A 414 20.88 -19.70 15.99
N ARG A 415 21.61 -19.40 17.09
CA ARG A 415 22.84 -18.58 17.06
C ARG A 415 23.95 -19.12 16.14
N ASN A 416 23.91 -20.40 15.75
CA ASN A 416 24.99 -21.10 15.07
C ASN A 416 24.57 -21.81 13.76
N GLN A 417 23.37 -21.54 13.23
CA GLN A 417 22.90 -22.15 11.97
C GLN A 417 22.47 -21.06 10.98
N ALA A 418 22.59 -21.37 9.68
CA ALA A 418 21.90 -20.60 8.65
C ALA A 418 20.41 -20.51 9.03
N SER A 419 19.78 -19.35 8.79
CA SER A 419 18.37 -19.19 9.14
C SER A 419 17.55 -20.32 8.53
N PRO A 420 16.68 -20.98 9.31
CA PRO A 420 15.83 -22.03 8.78
C PRO A 420 15.00 -21.50 7.61
N THR A 421 14.92 -22.32 6.57
CA THR A 421 14.22 -21.95 5.35
C THR A 421 12.86 -22.63 5.36
N ILE A 422 11.86 -22.01 5.97
CA ILE A 422 10.47 -22.34 5.64
C ILE A 422 10.31 -22.01 4.14
N PRO A 423 9.97 -22.98 3.27
CA PRO A 423 9.90 -22.75 1.84
C PRO A 423 8.89 -21.64 1.50
N SER A 424 9.22 -20.79 0.53
CA SER A 424 8.35 -19.66 0.13
C SER A 424 6.98 -20.08 -0.42
N CYS A 425 6.83 -21.33 -0.84
CA CYS A 425 5.57 -21.92 -1.26
C CYS A 425 4.62 -22.26 -0.09
N VAL A 426 5.10 -22.25 1.16
CA VAL A 426 4.33 -22.70 2.33
C VAL A 426 3.46 -21.60 2.91
N TYR A 427 3.98 -20.38 2.98
CA TYR A 427 3.30 -19.24 3.58
C TYR A 427 2.65 -18.35 2.52
N SER A 428 1.66 -17.57 2.94
CA SER A 428 1.03 -16.56 2.09
C SER A 428 2.05 -15.49 1.70
N PRO A 429 1.99 -14.96 0.48
CA PRO A 429 3.03 -14.03 0.04
C PRO A 429 3.13 -12.79 0.95
N GLY A 430 4.34 -12.45 1.41
CA GLY A 430 4.59 -11.36 2.38
C GLY A 430 4.36 -11.72 3.86
N GLU A 431 3.85 -12.92 4.16
CA GLU A 431 3.53 -13.37 5.51
C GLU A 431 4.66 -14.19 6.14
N ILE A 432 5.87 -13.63 6.18
CA ILE A 432 7.04 -14.25 6.81
C ILE A 432 7.83 -13.25 7.67
N TYR A 433 8.05 -13.61 8.93
CA TYR A 433 8.71 -12.76 9.93
C TYR A 433 9.88 -13.47 10.60
N ASP A 434 10.79 -12.66 11.14
CA ASP A 434 11.84 -13.11 12.04
C ASP A 434 11.37 -12.91 13.49
N ALA A 435 11.57 -13.92 14.33
CA ALA A 435 11.31 -13.84 15.76
C ALA A 435 12.10 -12.72 16.47
N SER A 436 13.20 -12.25 15.86
CA SER A 436 13.97 -11.11 16.37
C SER A 436 13.36 -9.75 16.05
N ASN A 437 12.25 -9.66 15.33
CA ASN A 437 11.58 -8.39 15.07
C ASN A 437 11.04 -7.81 16.39
N PRO A 438 11.47 -6.60 16.80
CA PRO A 438 11.03 -6.00 18.06
C PRO A 438 9.54 -5.65 18.10
N ASN A 439 8.86 -5.61 16.94
CA ASN A 439 7.43 -5.33 16.82
C ASN A 439 6.65 -6.53 16.26
N LEU A 440 7.14 -7.76 16.52
CA LEU A 440 6.54 -8.97 15.95
C LEU A 440 5.09 -9.18 16.41
N ASP A 441 4.80 -8.84 17.66
CA ASP A 441 3.46 -8.84 18.23
C ASP A 441 2.47 -8.00 17.40
N VAL A 442 2.80 -6.72 17.18
CA VAL A 442 1.99 -5.81 16.37
C VAL A 442 1.90 -6.32 14.94
N THR A 443 3.01 -6.76 14.36
CA THR A 443 3.05 -7.27 12.98
C THR A 443 2.12 -8.47 12.79
N LEU A 444 2.09 -9.41 13.73
CA LEU A 444 1.21 -10.58 13.68
C LEU A 444 -0.26 -10.20 13.87
N LEU A 445 -0.55 -9.23 14.76
CA LEU A 445 -1.90 -8.71 14.93
C LEU A 445 -2.42 -8.00 13.67
N GLU A 446 -1.54 -7.28 12.97
CA GLU A 446 -1.85 -6.69 11.67
C GLU A 446 -2.10 -7.76 10.59
N SER A 447 -1.29 -8.83 10.54
CA SER A 447 -1.53 -9.99 9.65
C SER A 447 -2.89 -10.64 9.92
N LEU A 448 -3.28 -10.78 11.19
CA LEU A 448 -4.60 -11.31 11.56
C LEU A 448 -5.73 -10.34 11.16
N ALA A 449 -5.58 -9.04 11.40
CA ALA A 449 -6.55 -8.04 10.95
C ALA A 449 -6.71 -8.03 9.43
N PHE A 450 -5.60 -8.20 8.71
CA PHE A 450 -5.57 -8.33 7.26
C PHE A 450 -6.30 -9.59 6.78
N ALA A 451 -6.08 -10.73 7.42
CA ALA A 451 -6.82 -11.97 7.12
C ALA A 451 -8.33 -11.79 7.37
N ASN A 452 -8.69 -11.07 8.43
CA ASN A 452 -10.07 -10.79 8.83
C ASN A 452 -10.80 -9.80 7.91
N CYS A 453 -10.09 -9.15 7.00
CA CYS A 453 -10.64 -8.26 5.99
C CYS A 453 -10.92 -9.05 4.70
N PHE A 454 -12.17 -9.30 4.31
CA PHE A 454 -12.48 -10.13 3.13
C PHE A 454 -13.87 -9.85 2.56
N CYS A 455 -14.10 -10.28 1.32
CA CYS A 455 -15.43 -10.23 0.71
C CYS A 455 -16.21 -11.53 0.90
N ILE A 456 -17.53 -11.41 1.07
CA ILE A 456 -18.44 -12.56 1.14
C ILE A 456 -18.27 -13.42 -0.12
N GLY A 457 -18.20 -14.73 0.05
CA GLY A 457 -17.98 -15.67 -1.05
C GLY A 457 -16.52 -15.78 -1.54
N GLN A 458 -15.57 -14.97 -1.03
CA GLN A 458 -14.13 -15.20 -1.27
C GLN A 458 -13.50 -16.26 -0.37
N ASN A 459 -14.15 -16.60 0.75
CA ASN A 459 -13.79 -17.77 1.57
C ASN A 459 -14.48 -19.06 1.10
N MET A 460 -15.05 -19.08 -0.11
CA MET A 460 -15.46 -20.35 -0.72
C MET A 460 -14.22 -21.08 -1.24
N PRO A 461 -14.18 -22.42 -1.11
CA PRO A 461 -13.08 -23.24 -1.59
C PRO A 461 -12.58 -22.86 -3.01
N GLY A 462 -11.38 -22.27 -3.10
CA GLY A 462 -10.61 -22.14 -4.33
C GLY A 462 -10.42 -20.72 -4.89
N ASN A 463 -10.50 -19.65 -4.10
CA ASN A 463 -10.52 -18.26 -4.61
C ASN A 463 -9.34 -17.35 -4.21
N HIS A 464 -8.46 -17.77 -3.29
CA HIS A 464 -7.21 -17.05 -3.02
C HIS A 464 -6.11 -17.50 -4.01
N GLY A 465 -5.40 -16.55 -4.63
CA GLY A 465 -4.25 -16.83 -5.51
C GLY A 465 -4.54 -17.13 -6.99
N LYS A 466 -5.81 -17.19 -7.45
CA LYS A 466 -6.13 -17.34 -8.88
C LYS A 466 -6.09 -16.00 -9.61
N SER A 467 -5.52 -15.99 -10.82
CA SER A 467 -5.55 -14.81 -11.69
C SER A 467 -6.99 -14.40 -11.97
N LEU A 468 -7.25 -13.10 -12.21
CA LEU A 468 -8.59 -12.61 -12.53
C LEU A 468 -9.26 -13.42 -13.66
N GLN A 469 -8.48 -13.92 -14.62
CA GLN A 469 -8.97 -14.75 -15.73
C GLN A 469 -9.39 -16.18 -15.32
N GLN A 470 -8.80 -16.75 -14.27
CA GLN A 470 -9.21 -18.06 -13.76
C GLN A 470 -10.50 -17.98 -12.94
N LYS A 471 -10.81 -16.81 -12.36
CA LYS A 471 -12.04 -16.55 -11.59
C LYS A 471 -13.27 -16.39 -12.49
N THR A 472 -13.12 -15.96 -13.75
CA THR A 472 -14.23 -15.65 -14.68
C THR A 472 -14.75 -16.87 -15.47
N SER A 473 -14.14 -18.05 -15.35
CA SER A 473 -14.55 -19.25 -16.12
C SER A 473 -15.71 -20.06 -15.51
N ARG A 474 -16.15 -19.74 -14.29
CA ARG A 474 -17.36 -20.30 -13.67
C ARG A 474 -18.44 -19.23 -13.61
N VAL A 475 -19.31 -19.21 -14.61
CA VAL A 475 -20.32 -18.17 -14.86
C VAL A 475 -21.51 -18.25 -13.88
N ASP A 476 -21.56 -19.26 -13.01
CA ASP A 476 -22.76 -19.57 -12.22
C ASP A 476 -22.76 -18.99 -10.79
N HIS A 477 -21.67 -18.39 -10.30
CA HIS A 477 -21.62 -17.80 -8.94
C HIS A 477 -21.31 -16.30 -8.97
N GLN A 478 -22.07 -15.52 -8.19
CA GLN A 478 -21.78 -14.11 -7.89
C GLN A 478 -20.47 -14.02 -7.09
N VAL A 479 -19.35 -13.75 -7.77
CA VAL A 479 -18.04 -13.60 -7.11
C VAL A 479 -17.81 -12.13 -6.76
N TRP A 480 -17.67 -11.84 -5.48
CA TRP A 480 -17.19 -10.56 -5.00
C TRP A 480 -15.68 -10.44 -5.18
N TYR A 481 -15.23 -9.28 -5.63
CA TYR A 481 -13.83 -8.93 -5.79
C TYR A 481 -13.47 -7.86 -4.77
N GLN A 482 -12.56 -8.18 -3.84
CA GLN A 482 -11.98 -7.18 -2.97
C GLN A 482 -11.02 -6.29 -3.77
N LEU A 483 -11.01 -4.99 -3.48
CA LEU A 483 -9.96 -4.13 -3.98
C LEU A 483 -8.64 -4.50 -3.31
N TRP A 484 -7.80 -5.12 -4.12
CA TRP A 484 -6.38 -5.32 -3.88
C TRP A 484 -5.64 -4.35 -4.79
N LEU A 485 -4.59 -3.72 -4.29
CA LEU A 485 -3.57 -3.12 -5.13
C LEU A 485 -2.58 -4.22 -5.50
N PRO A 486 -2.59 -4.79 -6.73
CA PRO A 486 -1.40 -5.46 -7.21
C PRO A 486 -0.41 -4.34 -7.55
N GLN A 487 0.63 -4.18 -6.72
CA GLN A 487 1.75 -3.36 -7.13
C GLN A 487 2.40 -4.04 -8.35
N ALA A 488 2.71 -3.26 -9.39
CA ALA A 488 3.20 -3.76 -10.67
C ALA A 488 4.63 -4.33 -10.62
N ASP A 489 5.27 -4.34 -9.45
CA ASP A 489 6.64 -4.80 -9.27
C ASP A 489 6.72 -5.67 -8.00
N ASN A 490 7.62 -6.65 -8.00
CA ASN A 490 7.81 -7.77 -7.04
C ASN A 490 7.98 -7.40 -5.53
N ASN A 491 7.57 -6.23 -5.07
CA ASN A 491 7.62 -5.83 -3.66
C ASN A 491 6.26 -6.00 -2.96
N TYR A 492 6.25 -6.96 -2.05
CA TYR A 492 5.10 -7.61 -1.41
C TYR A 492 4.44 -6.85 -0.24
N TYR A 493 4.64 -5.54 -0.06
CA TYR A 493 4.37 -4.90 1.25
C TYR A 493 3.20 -3.89 1.32
N LEU A 494 2.37 -3.75 0.30
CA LEU A 494 1.09 -3.03 0.44
C LEU A 494 -0.03 -3.96 0.87
N ARG A 495 -0.18 -4.12 2.20
CA ARG A 495 -1.25 -4.88 2.88
C ARG A 495 -2.55 -4.11 3.04
N ASP A 496 -2.76 -3.03 2.30
CA ASP A 496 -4.04 -2.32 2.38
C ASP A 496 -5.06 -3.08 1.54
N LYS A 497 -5.71 -4.08 2.16
CA LYS A 497 -7.01 -4.51 1.68
C LYS A 497 -8.01 -3.41 1.96
N TRP A 498 -8.69 -3.00 0.92
CA TRP A 498 -9.73 -2.02 1.06
C TRP A 498 -10.94 -2.71 1.68
N GLY A 499 -11.64 -1.97 2.53
CA GLY A 499 -12.88 -2.39 3.18
C GLY A 499 -14.05 -2.42 2.21
N GLU A 500 -13.82 -2.70 0.93
CA GLU A 500 -14.80 -2.64 -0.14
C GLU A 500 -14.66 -3.81 -1.10
N CYS A 501 -15.80 -4.27 -1.58
CA CYS A 501 -16.00 -5.42 -2.44
C CYS A 501 -16.83 -5.01 -3.63
N VAL A 502 -16.51 -5.53 -4.82
CA VAL A 502 -17.22 -5.24 -6.07
C VAL A 502 -17.70 -6.53 -6.70
N LEU A 503 -18.96 -6.59 -7.09
CA LEU A 503 -19.60 -7.69 -7.80
C LEU A 503 -19.82 -7.29 -9.26
N ILE A 504 -19.48 -8.19 -10.18
CA ILE A 504 -19.76 -8.01 -11.60
C ILE A 504 -21.20 -8.40 -11.90
N THR A 505 -21.98 -7.48 -12.46
CA THR A 505 -23.33 -7.76 -12.93
C THR A 505 -23.35 -7.90 -14.46
N PRO A 506 -23.76 -9.05 -15.02
CA PRO A 506 -23.77 -9.24 -16.48
C PRO A 506 -24.92 -8.48 -17.17
N ALA A 507 -25.91 -8.02 -16.40
CA ALA A 507 -27.07 -7.28 -16.89
C ALA A 507 -26.68 -5.88 -17.39
N SER A 508 -27.46 -5.38 -18.35
CA SER A 508 -27.39 -4.00 -18.83
C SER A 508 -28.75 -3.34 -18.67
N SER A 509 -28.78 -2.18 -18.05
CA SER A 509 -30.01 -1.42 -17.78
C SER A 509 -29.73 0.07 -17.80
N ASN A 510 -30.78 0.88 -17.66
CA ASN A 510 -30.63 2.29 -17.31
C ASN A 510 -30.05 2.44 -15.89
N HIS A 511 -29.62 3.67 -15.54
CA HIS A 511 -28.92 3.93 -14.28
C HIS A 511 -29.80 3.64 -13.06
N ASP A 512 -31.04 4.13 -13.03
CA ASP A 512 -31.94 3.95 -11.89
C ASP A 512 -32.23 2.46 -11.62
N THR A 513 -32.42 1.66 -12.68
CA THR A 513 -32.61 0.21 -12.54
C THR A 513 -31.34 -0.49 -12.07
N ALA A 514 -30.17 -0.03 -12.50
CA ALA A 514 -28.88 -0.57 -12.06
C ALA A 514 -28.63 -0.26 -10.58
N ALA A 515 -28.87 0.99 -10.16
CA ALA A 515 -28.78 1.42 -8.77
C ALA A 515 -29.75 0.62 -7.90
N GLN A 516 -31.02 0.54 -8.30
CA GLN A 516 -32.03 -0.25 -7.58
C GLN A 516 -31.64 -1.73 -7.48
N ALA A 517 -31.11 -2.33 -8.55
CA ALA A 517 -30.67 -3.72 -8.53
C ALA A 517 -29.51 -3.94 -7.54
N CYS A 518 -28.57 -2.99 -7.40
CA CYS A 518 -27.58 -3.06 -6.33
C CYS A 518 -28.24 -2.84 -4.96
N HIS A 519 -29.21 -1.95 -4.86
CA HIS A 519 -29.87 -1.58 -3.61
C HIS A 519 -30.72 -2.70 -3.03
N ASP A 520 -31.36 -3.52 -3.86
CA ASP A 520 -32.18 -4.65 -3.43
C ASP A 520 -31.38 -5.66 -2.58
N ASP A 521 -30.07 -5.71 -2.77
CA ASP A 521 -29.13 -6.58 -2.03
C ASP A 521 -28.32 -5.83 -0.95
N GLY A 522 -28.69 -4.61 -0.58
CA GLY A 522 -27.93 -3.82 0.41
C GLY A 522 -26.58 -3.31 -0.11
N ASN A 523 -26.41 -3.25 -1.44
CA ASN A 523 -25.22 -2.78 -2.14
C ASN A 523 -25.51 -1.45 -2.82
N PHE A 524 -24.52 -0.84 -3.48
CA PHE A 524 -24.65 0.46 -4.16
C PHE A 524 -23.77 0.48 -5.41
N LEU A 525 -23.98 1.43 -6.33
CA LEU A 525 -23.09 1.57 -7.49
C LEU A 525 -21.69 2.05 -7.06
N PRO A 526 -20.60 1.64 -7.74
CA PRO A 526 -19.24 1.93 -7.29
C PRO A 526 -18.97 3.42 -7.18
N ASN A 527 -18.25 3.80 -6.14
CA ASN A 527 -17.67 5.12 -6.00
C ASN A 527 -16.19 5.11 -6.41
N GLU A 528 -15.68 6.27 -6.79
CA GLU A 528 -14.31 6.42 -7.30
C GLU A 528 -13.67 7.69 -6.74
N PHE A 529 -13.30 7.66 -5.46
CA PHE A 529 -12.72 8.84 -4.79
C PHE A 529 -11.25 9.10 -5.15
N ASN A 530 -10.58 8.16 -5.83
CA ASN A 530 -9.20 8.28 -6.29
C ASN A 530 -8.92 7.43 -7.56
N MET A 531 -7.79 7.73 -8.20
CA MET A 531 -7.33 7.05 -9.41
C MET A 531 -7.08 5.54 -9.20
N ILE A 532 -6.67 5.13 -8.00
CA ILE A 532 -6.46 3.72 -7.66
C ILE A 532 -7.77 2.95 -7.76
N LYS A 533 -8.82 3.47 -7.12
CA LYS A 533 -10.15 2.89 -7.12
C LYS A 533 -10.73 2.83 -8.54
N HIS A 534 -10.62 3.93 -9.29
CA HIS A 534 -11.00 3.99 -10.71
C HIS A 534 -10.32 2.89 -11.53
N GLN A 535 -8.98 2.77 -11.44
CA GLN A 535 -8.24 1.76 -12.19
C GLN A 535 -8.65 0.33 -11.81
N PHE A 536 -8.97 0.08 -10.54
CA PHE A 536 -9.46 -1.21 -10.09
C PHE A 536 -10.83 -1.57 -10.65
N VAL A 537 -11.79 -0.63 -10.55
CA VAL A 537 -13.13 -0.78 -11.14
C VAL A 537 -13.01 -1.07 -12.63
N MET A 538 -12.12 -0.34 -13.32
CA MET A 538 -11.84 -0.55 -14.73
C MET A 538 -11.18 -1.90 -15.05
N ASN A 539 -10.23 -2.35 -14.24
CA ASN A 539 -9.56 -3.65 -14.44
C ASN A 539 -10.55 -4.81 -14.29
N ILE A 540 -11.46 -4.72 -13.32
CA ILE A 540 -12.55 -5.69 -13.15
C ILE A 540 -13.47 -5.67 -14.37
N ALA A 541 -13.92 -4.50 -14.77
CA ALA A 541 -14.79 -4.31 -15.93
C ALA A 541 -14.19 -4.90 -17.22
N ALA A 542 -12.89 -4.68 -17.44
CA ALA A 542 -12.17 -5.19 -18.59
C ALA A 542 -12.17 -6.72 -18.66
N THR A 543 -12.22 -7.43 -17.53
CA THR A 543 -12.21 -8.91 -17.51
C THR A 543 -13.44 -9.54 -18.12
N VAL A 544 -14.53 -8.80 -18.19
CA VAL A 544 -15.80 -9.18 -18.80
C VAL A 544 -16.13 -8.32 -20.03
N GLN A 545 -15.11 -7.64 -20.57
CA GLN A 545 -15.20 -6.80 -21.76
C GLN A 545 -16.30 -5.73 -21.68
N MET A 546 -16.49 -5.13 -20.48
CA MET A 546 -17.37 -3.98 -20.33
C MET A 546 -16.75 -2.77 -21.03
N ILE A 547 -17.38 -2.33 -22.13
CA ILE A 547 -16.97 -1.14 -22.90
C ILE A 547 -17.60 0.15 -22.37
N SER A 548 -18.56 0.06 -21.44
CA SER A 548 -19.12 1.17 -20.69
C SER A 548 -19.87 0.63 -19.46
N GLN A 549 -19.81 1.37 -18.36
CA GLN A 549 -20.44 0.95 -17.10
C GLN A 549 -20.93 2.10 -16.23
N TRP A 550 -22.00 1.87 -15.48
CA TRP A 550 -22.51 2.82 -14.50
C TRP A 550 -21.59 2.93 -13.28
N ILE A 551 -21.43 4.17 -12.78
CA ILE A 551 -20.87 4.46 -11.47
C ILE A 551 -21.91 5.18 -10.62
N GLY A 552 -21.68 5.24 -9.31
CA GLY A 552 -22.62 5.80 -8.34
C GLY A 552 -22.75 7.32 -8.37
N LEU A 553 -22.06 8.02 -9.27
CA LEU A 553 -22.11 9.48 -9.33
C LEU A 553 -23.38 9.97 -10.02
N GLN A 554 -24.17 10.82 -9.34
CA GLN A 554 -25.42 11.40 -9.83
C GLN A 554 -25.53 12.89 -9.45
N TYR A 555 -26.07 13.72 -10.33
CA TYR A 555 -26.31 15.14 -10.10
C TYR A 555 -27.71 15.36 -9.53
N ASP A 556 -27.80 16.01 -8.37
CA ASP A 556 -29.05 16.52 -7.85
C ASP A 556 -29.27 17.96 -8.35
N PRO A 557 -30.28 18.21 -9.21
CA PRO A 557 -30.58 19.55 -9.70
C PRO A 557 -31.12 20.50 -8.62
N VAL A 558 -31.65 19.97 -7.50
CA VAL A 558 -32.18 20.77 -6.39
C VAL A 558 -31.03 21.29 -5.52
N ALA A 559 -30.14 20.38 -5.07
CA ALA A 559 -28.93 20.76 -4.34
C ALA A 559 -27.86 21.38 -5.23
N ARG A 560 -27.98 21.26 -6.56
CA ARG A 560 -27.02 21.72 -7.58
C ARG A 560 -25.62 21.12 -7.40
N GLN A 561 -25.55 19.88 -6.96
CA GLN A 561 -24.30 19.20 -6.62
C GLN A 561 -24.34 17.74 -7.07
N TRP A 562 -23.16 17.16 -7.31
CA TRP A 562 -22.98 15.73 -7.56
C TRP A 562 -22.92 14.96 -6.25
N PHE A 563 -23.49 13.77 -6.24
CA PHE A 563 -23.52 12.86 -5.10
C PHE A 563 -23.12 11.46 -5.53
N TRP A 564 -22.33 10.80 -4.70
CA TRP A 564 -22.07 9.39 -4.79
C TRP A 564 -23.19 8.60 -4.12
N ASP A 565 -23.61 7.54 -4.79
CA ASP A 565 -24.37 6.45 -4.20
C ASP A 565 -23.55 5.83 -3.06
N ASP A 566 -24.18 5.72 -1.89
CA ASP A 566 -23.56 5.19 -0.68
C ASP A 566 -24.62 4.47 0.18
N PHE A 567 -24.17 3.53 0.98
CA PHE A 567 -25.06 2.78 1.88
C PHE A 567 -24.57 2.87 3.32
N ASN A 568 -25.38 3.50 4.16
CA ASN A 568 -25.11 3.54 5.59
C ASN A 568 -25.71 2.30 6.25
N ARG A 569 -24.85 1.30 6.53
CA ARG A 569 -25.23 0.06 7.23
C ARG A 569 -25.68 0.27 8.67
N VAL A 570 -25.27 1.34 9.34
CA VAL A 570 -25.71 1.65 10.72
C VAL A 570 -27.19 2.02 10.73
N THR A 571 -27.62 2.84 9.76
CA THR A 571 -29.02 3.24 9.62
C THR A 571 -29.82 2.28 8.73
N GLY A 572 -29.15 1.40 7.98
CA GLY A 572 -29.76 0.57 6.93
C GLY A 572 -30.37 1.41 5.80
N GLN A 573 -29.81 2.60 5.53
CA GLN A 573 -30.37 3.57 4.60
C GLN A 573 -29.35 3.96 3.54
N TYR A 574 -29.84 4.10 2.31
CA TYR A 574 -29.11 4.72 1.22
C TYR A 574 -28.89 6.19 1.52
N ALA A 575 -27.65 6.62 1.36
CA ALA A 575 -27.23 7.98 1.59
C ALA A 575 -26.64 8.55 0.29
N GLN A 576 -26.90 9.82 0.05
CA GLN A 576 -26.23 10.56 -1.00
C GLN A 576 -25.03 11.27 -0.39
N ARG A 577 -23.82 10.88 -0.80
CA ARG A 577 -22.57 11.46 -0.30
C ARG A 577 -22.11 12.57 -1.25
N PRO A 578 -22.02 13.84 -0.84
CA PRO A 578 -21.67 14.92 -1.75
C PRO A 578 -20.27 14.74 -2.34
N ALA A 579 -20.17 14.79 -3.66
CA ALA A 579 -18.89 14.88 -4.34
C ALA A 579 -18.31 16.28 -4.10
N ASN A 580 -17.14 16.35 -3.46
CA ASN A 580 -16.50 17.61 -3.08
C ASN A 580 -15.43 18.02 -4.10
N PRO A 581 -15.07 19.32 -4.18
CA PRO A 581 -14.05 19.81 -5.11
C PRO A 581 -12.64 19.20 -4.95
N GLY A 582 -12.38 18.46 -3.87
CA GLY A 582 -11.13 17.73 -3.63
C GLY A 582 -11.19 16.25 -4.00
N ASP A 583 -12.32 15.77 -4.49
CA ASP A 583 -12.48 14.38 -4.92
C ASP A 583 -11.75 14.16 -6.22
N TYR A 584 -11.39 12.90 -6.49
CA TYR A 584 -10.97 12.53 -7.82
C TYR A 584 -12.09 12.82 -8.82
N VAL A 585 -11.71 13.46 -9.91
CA VAL A 585 -12.63 13.85 -10.97
C VAL A 585 -11.98 13.48 -12.29
N TYR A 586 -12.62 12.57 -13.03
CA TYR A 586 -12.03 11.98 -14.23
C TYR A 586 -12.92 12.11 -15.47
N TRP A 587 -13.54 13.27 -15.61
CA TRP A 587 -14.38 13.63 -16.75
C TRP A 587 -13.66 13.55 -18.09
N ASN A 588 -14.40 13.10 -19.12
CA ASN A 588 -14.03 13.31 -20.51
C ASN A 588 -14.00 14.81 -20.86
N PRO A 589 -13.29 15.20 -21.92
CA PRO A 589 -13.35 16.57 -22.43
C PRO A 589 -14.79 17.02 -22.66
N ASN A 590 -15.13 18.25 -22.22
CA ASN A 590 -16.47 18.83 -22.29
C ASN A 590 -17.54 18.13 -21.42
N GLN A 591 -17.11 17.37 -20.40
CA GLN A 591 -17.98 16.80 -19.38
C GLN A 591 -17.70 17.46 -18.01
N PRO A 592 -18.67 17.50 -17.09
CA PRO A 592 -20.05 17.07 -17.26
C PRO A 592 -20.82 17.98 -18.23
N ASP A 593 -21.61 17.36 -19.11
CA ASP A 593 -22.54 18.03 -19.99
C ASP A 593 -23.80 18.36 -19.21
N THR A 594 -23.99 19.64 -18.90
CA THR A 594 -25.13 20.13 -18.13
C THR A 594 -26.40 20.29 -18.96
N THR A 595 -26.38 19.92 -20.25
CA THR A 595 -27.55 20.00 -21.14
C THR A 595 -28.37 18.70 -21.10
N GLY A 596 -29.70 18.83 -21.27
CA GLY A 596 -30.57 17.67 -21.54
C GLY A 596 -30.75 16.67 -20.39
N ASN A 597 -30.79 17.11 -19.13
CA ASN A 597 -31.04 16.28 -17.94
C ASN A 597 -30.04 15.10 -17.78
N LYS A 598 -28.77 15.33 -18.14
CA LYS A 598 -27.69 14.34 -18.03
C LYS A 598 -27.16 14.25 -16.59
N ASN A 599 -28.01 13.73 -15.71
CA ASN A 599 -27.74 13.73 -14.28
C ASN A 599 -27.02 12.46 -13.79
N CYS A 600 -26.69 11.50 -14.64
CA CYS A 600 -26.03 10.26 -14.22
C CYS A 600 -24.69 10.08 -14.91
N VAL A 601 -23.80 9.29 -14.32
CA VAL A 601 -22.44 9.11 -14.84
C VAL A 601 -22.19 7.66 -15.17
N ARG A 602 -21.61 7.47 -16.35
CA ARG A 602 -21.00 6.20 -16.75
C ARG A 602 -19.57 6.41 -17.19
N GLU A 603 -18.78 5.37 -17.05
CA GLU A 603 -17.46 5.29 -17.63
C GLU A 603 -17.56 4.88 -19.09
N THR A 604 -16.75 5.53 -19.91
CA THR A 604 -16.72 5.36 -21.37
C THR A 604 -15.28 5.46 -21.85
N PRO A 605 -14.91 4.88 -23.00
CA PRO A 605 -13.58 5.02 -23.55
C PRO A 605 -13.20 6.50 -23.68
N SER A 606 -11.96 6.83 -23.31
CA SER A 606 -11.44 8.18 -23.39
C SER A 606 -11.39 8.66 -24.84
N LEU A 607 -11.89 9.86 -25.10
CA LEU A 607 -11.92 10.44 -26.45
C LEU A 607 -10.53 10.89 -26.95
N ASN A 608 -9.58 11.14 -26.04
CA ASN A 608 -8.28 11.75 -26.32
C ASN A 608 -7.09 10.91 -25.81
N GLY A 609 -7.25 9.60 -25.63
CA GLY A 609 -6.15 8.74 -25.18
C GLY A 609 -6.60 7.33 -24.78
N PRO A 610 -5.67 6.48 -24.33
CA PRO A 610 -6.01 5.18 -23.77
C PRO A 610 -6.76 5.33 -22.43
N GLY A 611 -7.56 4.33 -22.08
CA GLY A 611 -8.29 4.26 -20.82
C GLY A 611 -9.75 4.72 -20.93
N PHE A 612 -10.38 4.84 -19.77
CA PHE A 612 -11.80 5.18 -19.62
C PHE A 612 -11.92 6.46 -18.81
N LYS A 613 -12.98 7.22 -19.07
CA LYS A 613 -13.26 8.50 -18.43
C LYS A 613 -14.76 8.65 -18.22
N TRP A 614 -15.12 9.52 -17.30
CA TRP A 614 -16.50 9.77 -16.92
C TRP A 614 -17.22 10.61 -17.96
N SER A 615 -18.43 10.20 -18.31
CA SER A 615 -19.33 10.95 -19.17
C SER A 615 -20.69 11.05 -18.50
N SER A 616 -21.20 12.28 -18.40
CA SER A 616 -22.56 12.52 -17.93
C SER A 616 -23.56 12.13 -19.04
N VAL A 617 -24.61 11.44 -18.64
CA VAL A 617 -25.66 10.92 -19.51
C VAL A 617 -27.00 10.99 -18.80
N GLN A 618 -28.06 10.87 -19.57
CA GLN A 618 -29.41 10.81 -19.01
C GLN A 618 -29.58 9.49 -18.23
N CYS A 619 -30.07 9.58 -17.00
CA CYS A 619 -30.27 8.42 -16.11
C CYS A 619 -31.25 7.41 -16.70
N ASN A 620 -32.34 7.93 -17.26
CA ASN A 620 -33.49 7.16 -17.73
C ASN A 620 -33.75 7.42 -19.21
N GLY A 621 -33.62 6.38 -20.01
CA GLY A 621 -34.08 6.37 -21.39
C GLY A 621 -34.40 4.95 -21.84
N PHE A 622 -35.40 4.82 -22.72
CA PHE A 622 -35.85 3.51 -23.24
C PHE A 622 -35.04 3.00 -24.42
N GLN A 623 -34.07 3.80 -24.91
CA GLN A 623 -33.21 3.42 -26.04
C GLN A 623 -31.93 2.79 -25.51
N ASP A 624 -31.40 1.81 -26.24
CA ASP A 624 -30.19 1.05 -25.87
C ASP A 624 -28.97 1.93 -25.56
N GLN A 625 -28.89 3.13 -26.15
CA GLN A 625 -27.81 4.09 -25.87
C GLN A 625 -27.77 4.59 -24.41
N TYR A 626 -28.88 4.45 -23.67
CA TYR A 626 -29.03 4.77 -22.25
C TYR A 626 -28.91 3.53 -21.36
N HIS A 627 -28.55 2.37 -21.91
CA HIS A 627 -28.31 1.16 -21.15
C HIS A 627 -26.80 0.95 -21.04
N SER A 628 -26.35 0.56 -19.86
CA SER A 628 -24.96 0.19 -19.64
C SER A 628 -24.90 -0.93 -18.62
N ARG A 629 -23.82 -1.71 -18.70
CA ARG A 629 -23.53 -2.69 -17.66
C ARG A 629 -23.18 -1.98 -16.36
N PHE A 630 -23.17 -2.71 -15.27
CA PHE A 630 -22.85 -2.13 -13.98
C PHE A 630 -22.17 -3.14 -13.09
N LEU A 631 -21.53 -2.60 -12.07
CA LEU A 631 -20.97 -3.35 -10.97
C LEU A 631 -21.74 -2.95 -9.72
N CYS A 632 -21.80 -3.81 -8.71
CA CYS A 632 -22.33 -3.43 -7.40
C CYS A 632 -21.19 -3.44 -6.40
N GLN A 633 -21.13 -2.42 -5.55
CA GLN A 633 -20.16 -2.26 -4.49
C GLN A 633 -20.80 -2.51 -3.13
N THR A 634 -20.03 -3.11 -2.23
CA THR A 634 -20.42 -3.30 -0.83
C THR A 634 -19.21 -3.15 0.10
N ILE A 635 -19.45 -3.06 1.40
CA ILE A 635 -18.39 -2.96 2.41
C ILE A 635 -17.89 -4.39 2.74
N ALA A 636 -16.58 -4.57 2.79
CA ALA A 636 -15.95 -5.85 3.14
C ALA A 636 -16.25 -6.25 4.59
N CYS A 637 -16.18 -7.54 4.85
CA CYS A 637 -16.24 -8.11 6.19
C CYS A 637 -14.97 -7.73 6.95
N ASP A 638 -15.10 -7.31 8.19
CA ASP A 638 -13.97 -7.05 9.08
C ASP A 638 -14.34 -7.13 10.57
N ALA A 639 -13.49 -6.58 11.45
CA ALA A 639 -13.66 -6.65 12.90
C ALA A 639 -14.86 -5.84 13.42
N PHE A 640 -15.45 -4.96 12.61
CA PHE A 640 -16.60 -4.13 12.97
C PHE A 640 -17.79 -4.35 12.02
N ASN A 641 -17.57 -4.98 10.87
CA ASN A 641 -18.60 -5.34 9.91
C ASN A 641 -18.65 -6.87 9.72
N TYR A 642 -19.32 -7.58 10.62
CA TYR A 642 -19.46 -9.05 10.52
C TYR A 642 -20.49 -9.45 9.46
N CYS A 643 -20.05 -10.23 8.48
CA CYS A 643 -20.90 -10.79 7.43
C CYS A 643 -21.63 -12.05 7.90
N SER A 644 -22.68 -11.87 8.71
CA SER A 644 -23.43 -12.97 9.35
C SER A 644 -24.73 -13.37 8.63
N ASN A 645 -25.12 -12.66 7.56
CA ASN A 645 -26.46 -12.76 6.95
C ASN A 645 -26.49 -13.27 5.50
N TYR A 646 -25.48 -14.03 5.05
CA TYR A 646 -25.54 -14.75 3.77
C TYR A 646 -25.38 -16.25 3.97
#